data_AF-A0A7X3XVX3-F1
#
_entry.id   AF-A0A7X3XVX3-F1
#
_cell.length_a   1.000
_cell.length_b   1.000
_cell.length_c   1.000
_cell.angle_alpha   90.00
_cell.angle_beta   90.00
_cell.angle_gamma   90.00
#
_symmetry.space_group_name_H-M   'P 1'
#
loop_
_entity.id
_entity.type
_entity.pdbx_description
1 polymer ?
#
loop_
_entity_poly.entity_id
_entity_poly.type
_entity_poly.pdbx_seq_one_letter_code
_entity_poly.pdbx_strand_id
1 'polypeptide(L)'
;MKPKPEPYGALLALALAAGAVACPAAAQDSDWPKHGRDAAETRYSPLDQINTGNVDRLEVAWNWEIPKTGARLETTPLVVDGVLYGTAALSFVFALDAVTGDEIWRWDPAIPTDENGGPRACCGDVNRGVALHGDKVIVGLLDGRLVALDRADGSVRWTTHTTVPGSDYTITGAPRVIGDAVVIGNGGAEYGVRGYVTAYEVETGEQLWRTYTVPGNPADGFESQSMRAAAETWTGEWWIAGGGGTVWDAMAVDPEADLIYIGTGNGSPWSRDNRSPGGGDNLYLAAILALDPADGAIRWHYQTTPGDDWDYTATQPLMLLDLEIDGREREVIVQAPKNGFFYVVDRITGELVSAEAFADDLTWATHVDPESGRPVETPEARYGMTGKPVYLAPGPSGAHNWPTMSWNPGAGLVYIPATNNNYYYEKLPTFDYQPGIWNTGTVRENTGQRPSRPGLNGPPNLLLAWDPAENREVWRVVAEGGHGGTVSTGGDLVFWGTGTRLAALDARTGEELWSAEVGREAGSPVTYATGGRQYVSVAAGLTSGGGWPRVWTFALEGEQGDAAGPGDQDWTTAAPEAVGMSSEGLGAIAPAMQQLLDRDATAGIMTLVARHGEIVHWDAQGWRVDSQDPLEPDDIFRIYSMTKPVTSVAAMILVEEGRLSLDDELGSVIPDFADVQVYDEGTTRAPSRPILIRDLLSHTSGLTYGFFGDSPVDSMYNRAMAALSMGTGNDLAKRVATLASLPLIDDPGQRWNYSFSTDVLGRVVEVASGETLDTFFRERIFEPLGMDDTGFQVPADKVDRFAAMYRRTRDGLGPTSPPGDDPYTRPPTWLSGGGGLASTASDYLRFSQMLLNEGELDGVRLLEPETVALMTRNHLPDEMIPIMPGLADAGFGLGFAVAGGEDGGAYWWSGIANTYFWIDPREEIVAMAWTQLQPFGAAPLDRILRPIVYEAIIDGN
;
A
#
# COMPACT_ATOMS: atom_id res chain seq x y z
N MET A 1 -57.10 -13.77 -32.34
CA MET A 1 -56.66 -13.72 -30.92
C MET A 1 -55.51 -12.73 -30.84
N LYS A 2 -55.47 -11.93 -29.76
CA LYS A 2 -54.64 -10.73 -29.51
C LYS A 2 -55.18 -9.45 -30.17
N PRO A 3 -55.89 -8.60 -29.41
CA PRO A 3 -56.34 -7.29 -29.88
C PRO A 3 -55.41 -6.16 -29.41
N LYS A 4 -55.36 -5.12 -30.24
CA LYS A 4 -54.76 -3.80 -30.04
C LYS A 4 -55.09 -3.15 -28.68
N PRO A 5 -54.25 -2.21 -28.22
CA PRO A 5 -54.74 -1.11 -27.41
C PRO A 5 -54.27 0.28 -27.90
N GLU A 6 -55.19 1.22 -27.82
CA GLU A 6 -55.10 2.64 -27.42
C GLU A 6 -56.57 3.07 -27.10
N PRO A 7 -56.91 4.17 -26.40
CA PRO A 7 -56.11 5.08 -25.54
C PRO A 7 -56.86 5.62 -24.26
N TYR A 8 -56.19 6.53 -23.52
CA TYR A 8 -56.64 7.53 -22.52
C TYR A 8 -57.14 7.17 -21.09
N GLY A 9 -56.56 7.87 -20.10
CA GLY A 9 -57.17 8.13 -18.79
C GLY A 9 -56.22 8.70 -17.74
N ALA A 10 -56.24 10.02 -17.54
CA ALA A 10 -55.36 10.80 -16.66
C ALA A 10 -55.77 10.81 -15.16
N LEU A 11 -54.82 11.29 -14.34
CA LEU A 11 -54.92 11.94 -13.00
C LEU A 11 -55.01 11.06 -11.74
N LEU A 12 -53.92 10.96 -10.98
CA LEU A 12 -53.65 11.88 -9.85
C LEU A 12 -52.20 11.76 -9.36
N ALA A 13 -51.59 12.91 -9.05
CA ALA A 13 -50.25 13.08 -8.52
C ALA A 13 -50.14 12.62 -7.06
N LEU A 14 -49.11 11.82 -6.75
CA LEU A 14 -48.39 11.77 -5.46
C LEU A 14 -47.22 10.79 -5.63
N ALA A 15 -46.04 11.29 -6.01
CA ALA A 15 -44.81 10.51 -5.95
C ALA A 15 -43.63 11.44 -5.69
N LEU A 16 -43.20 11.41 -4.42
CA LEU A 16 -41.81 11.36 -3.98
C LEU A 16 -40.86 12.37 -4.63
N ALA A 17 -40.74 13.52 -3.97
CA ALA A 17 -39.42 14.10 -3.75
C ALA A 17 -38.63 13.13 -2.85
N ALA A 18 -37.95 12.17 -3.46
CA ALA A 18 -36.81 11.49 -2.87
C ALA A 18 -35.58 12.18 -3.46
N GLY A 19 -34.85 12.88 -2.60
CA GLY A 19 -33.74 13.73 -3.00
C GLY A 19 -32.67 12.92 -3.72
N ALA A 20 -32.38 13.31 -4.96
CA ALA A 20 -31.01 13.20 -5.45
C ALA A 20 -30.17 14.08 -4.51
N VAL A 21 -29.29 13.46 -3.74
CA VAL A 21 -28.24 14.18 -3.03
C VAL A 21 -27.34 14.74 -4.12
N ALA A 22 -27.61 15.97 -4.54
CA ALA A 22 -26.69 16.74 -5.35
C ALA A 22 -25.46 17.00 -4.48
N CYS A 23 -24.34 16.40 -4.86
CA CYS A 23 -23.05 16.74 -4.27
C CYS A 23 -22.80 18.24 -4.55
N PRO A 24 -22.48 19.07 -3.54
CA PRO A 24 -22.27 20.50 -3.75
C PRO A 24 -21.12 20.72 -4.73
N ALA A 25 -21.25 21.69 -5.64
CA ALA A 25 -20.23 22.02 -6.65
C ALA A 25 -18.83 22.26 -6.06
N ALA A 26 -18.75 22.73 -4.80
CA ALA A 26 -17.49 22.91 -4.08
C ALA A 26 -16.74 21.59 -3.75
N ALA A 27 -17.44 20.45 -3.62
CA ALA A 27 -16.81 19.15 -3.42
C ALA A 27 -16.27 18.54 -4.74
N GLN A 28 -16.85 18.91 -5.89
CA GLN A 28 -16.33 18.48 -7.20
C GLN A 28 -14.99 19.14 -7.56
N ASP A 29 -14.73 20.33 -7.04
CA ASP A 29 -13.49 21.05 -7.29
C ASP A 29 -12.31 20.56 -6.44
N SER A 30 -12.59 19.87 -5.32
CA SER A 30 -11.60 19.28 -4.42
C SER A 30 -11.24 17.82 -4.73
N ASP A 31 -12.13 17.07 -5.40
CA ASP A 31 -11.93 15.65 -5.67
C ASP A 31 -11.17 15.38 -6.99
N TRP A 32 -10.76 14.12 -7.20
CA TRP A 32 -10.25 13.60 -8.47
C TRP A 32 -11.16 12.46 -9.00
N PRO A 33 -12.35 12.76 -9.55
CA PRO A 33 -13.39 11.75 -9.78
C PRO A 33 -13.27 10.95 -11.08
N LYS A 34 -12.41 11.36 -12.01
CA LYS A 34 -12.22 10.73 -13.33
C LYS A 34 -10.75 10.54 -13.64
N HIS A 35 -10.42 9.66 -14.58
CA HIS A 35 -9.03 9.36 -14.94
C HIS A 35 -8.22 10.64 -15.22
N GLY A 36 -8.69 11.54 -16.10
CA GLY A 36 -8.07 12.84 -16.33
C GLY A 36 -8.60 13.99 -15.46
N ARG A 37 -9.13 13.69 -14.27
CA ARG A 37 -9.92 14.55 -13.36
C ARG A 37 -11.29 14.96 -13.91
N ASP A 38 -11.32 15.54 -15.11
CA ASP A 38 -12.52 16.00 -15.79
C ASP A 38 -12.78 15.23 -17.10
N ALA A 39 -13.90 15.53 -17.76
CA ALA A 39 -14.28 14.85 -19.01
C ALA A 39 -13.38 15.25 -20.20
N ALA A 40 -12.78 16.43 -20.11
CA ALA A 40 -11.83 16.98 -21.06
C ALA A 40 -10.41 16.42 -20.88
N GLU A 41 -10.19 15.60 -19.84
CA GLU A 41 -8.92 14.98 -19.47
C GLU A 41 -7.78 15.98 -19.23
N THR A 42 -8.10 17.20 -18.78
CA THR A 42 -7.12 18.30 -18.67
C THR A 42 -6.02 18.04 -17.66
N ARG A 43 -6.31 17.20 -16.65
CA ARG A 43 -5.44 16.97 -15.48
C ARG A 43 -4.98 18.27 -14.81
N TYR A 44 -5.85 19.27 -14.83
CA TYR A 44 -5.70 20.50 -14.08
C TYR A 44 -6.56 20.45 -12.83
N SER A 45 -5.99 20.69 -11.65
CA SER A 45 -6.74 20.94 -10.43
C SER A 45 -6.75 22.43 -10.09
N PRO A 46 -7.90 23.05 -9.75
CA PRO A 46 -7.95 24.45 -9.33
C PRO A 46 -7.37 24.67 -7.93
N LEU A 47 -7.07 23.61 -7.17
CA LEU A 47 -6.52 23.70 -5.82
C LEU A 47 -5.16 24.40 -5.82
N ASP A 48 -5.00 25.34 -4.89
CA ASP A 48 -3.86 26.26 -4.79
C ASP A 48 -3.28 26.40 -3.37
N GLN A 49 -3.76 25.59 -2.41
CA GLN A 49 -3.22 25.57 -1.05
C GLN A 49 -1.73 25.23 -1.06
N ILE A 50 -1.34 24.27 -1.91
CA ILE A 50 0.04 24.02 -2.31
C ILE A 50 0.34 24.86 -3.56
N ASN A 51 1.33 25.74 -3.45
CA ASN A 51 1.71 26.69 -4.49
C ASN A 51 3.23 26.96 -4.47
N THR A 52 3.71 27.72 -5.46
CA THR A 52 5.13 28.07 -5.61
C THR A 52 5.77 28.73 -4.38
N GLY A 53 4.99 29.33 -3.47
CA GLY A 53 5.49 29.96 -2.25
C GLY A 53 5.61 29.05 -1.03
N ASN A 54 5.11 27.81 -1.09
CA ASN A 54 5.13 26.89 0.06
C ASN A 54 5.38 25.41 -0.27
N VAL A 55 5.49 25.04 -1.55
CA VAL A 55 5.69 23.64 -1.99
C VAL A 55 6.97 23.01 -1.44
N ASP A 56 7.96 23.83 -1.08
CA ASP A 56 9.20 23.40 -0.42
C ASP A 56 8.98 22.77 0.96
N ARG A 57 7.79 22.96 1.55
CA ARG A 57 7.35 22.39 2.84
C ARG A 57 6.44 21.16 2.69
N LEU A 58 6.37 20.57 1.49
CA LEU A 58 5.66 19.31 1.30
C LEU A 58 6.40 18.16 1.98
N GLU A 59 5.66 17.38 2.76
CA GLU A 59 6.16 16.19 3.45
C GLU A 59 5.25 15.00 3.15
N VAL A 60 5.77 13.79 3.39
CA VAL A 60 4.97 12.56 3.28
C VAL A 60 3.87 12.62 4.36
N ALA A 61 2.62 12.67 3.92
CA ALA A 61 1.47 12.59 4.81
C ALA A 61 1.19 11.14 5.21
N TRP A 62 1.26 10.23 4.23
CA TRP A 62 1.18 8.79 4.43
C TRP A 62 1.70 8.07 3.19
N ASN A 63 1.95 6.78 3.32
CA ASN A 63 2.18 5.91 2.19
C ASN A 63 1.58 4.53 2.49
N TRP A 64 1.26 3.77 1.46
CA TRP A 64 0.67 2.45 1.59
C TRP A 64 1.40 1.46 0.67
N GLU A 65 1.83 0.33 1.20
CA GLU A 65 2.42 -0.73 0.39
C GLU A 65 1.33 -1.49 -0.36
N ILE A 66 1.49 -1.59 -1.68
CA ILE A 66 0.57 -2.31 -2.54
C ILE A 66 0.91 -3.81 -2.42
N PRO A 67 0.00 -4.65 -1.88
CA PRO A 67 0.23 -6.08 -1.63
C PRO A 67 0.10 -6.91 -2.91
N LYS A 68 0.56 -6.36 -4.04
CA LYS A 68 0.54 -6.97 -5.36
C LYS A 68 1.77 -6.56 -6.15
N THR A 69 2.55 -7.57 -6.52
CA THR A 69 3.79 -7.42 -7.27
C THR A 69 3.60 -7.80 -8.74
N GLY A 70 4.37 -7.13 -9.61
CA GLY A 70 4.44 -7.38 -11.05
C GLY A 70 5.14 -6.22 -11.74
N ALA A 71 4.59 -5.75 -12.86
CA ALA A 71 5.08 -4.60 -13.61
C ALA A 71 5.00 -3.26 -12.84
N ARG A 72 5.58 -2.23 -13.46
CA ARG A 72 5.48 -0.83 -13.05
C ARG A 72 4.02 -0.40 -12.82
N LEU A 73 3.83 0.60 -11.97
CA LEU A 73 2.52 1.16 -11.71
C LEU A 73 2.17 2.24 -12.76
N GLU A 74 1.07 2.02 -13.48
CA GLU A 74 0.52 3.00 -14.43
C GLU A 74 -0.80 3.62 -13.95
N THR A 75 -1.26 3.24 -12.75
CA THR A 75 -2.55 3.69 -12.22
C THR A 75 -2.57 5.20 -12.05
N THR A 76 -3.68 5.81 -12.44
CA THR A 76 -4.07 7.12 -11.91
C THR A 76 -5.09 6.90 -10.81
N PRO A 77 -4.75 7.17 -9.54
CA PRO A 77 -5.71 7.06 -8.45
C PRO A 77 -6.91 7.99 -8.67
N LEU A 78 -8.11 7.52 -8.36
CA LEU A 78 -9.31 8.37 -8.29
C LEU A 78 -9.64 8.64 -6.85
N VAL A 79 -9.96 9.89 -6.49
CA VAL A 79 -10.29 10.26 -5.12
C VAL A 79 -11.64 10.93 -5.10
N VAL A 80 -12.61 10.31 -4.40
CA VAL A 80 -13.96 10.83 -4.27
C VAL A 80 -14.46 10.56 -2.87
N ASP A 81 -15.09 11.56 -2.25
CA ASP A 81 -15.65 11.48 -0.89
C ASP A 81 -14.64 10.95 0.16
N GLY A 82 -13.37 11.38 0.06
CA GLY A 82 -12.31 10.97 0.98
C GLY A 82 -11.80 9.54 0.79
N VAL A 83 -12.15 8.85 -0.30
CA VAL A 83 -11.64 7.51 -0.61
C VAL A 83 -10.83 7.53 -1.90
N LEU A 84 -9.62 6.97 -1.85
CA LEU A 84 -8.73 6.79 -2.98
C LEU A 84 -8.88 5.37 -3.56
N TYR A 85 -9.16 5.28 -4.86
CA TYR A 85 -9.27 4.03 -5.62
C TYR A 85 -8.13 3.92 -6.62
N GLY A 86 -7.46 2.76 -6.67
CA GLY A 86 -6.35 2.54 -7.58
C GLY A 86 -6.23 1.10 -8.05
N THR A 87 -5.31 0.88 -8.99
CA THR A 87 -5.00 -0.45 -9.52
C THR A 87 -3.51 -0.77 -9.45
N ALA A 88 -3.17 -2.05 -9.48
CA ALA A 88 -1.80 -2.53 -9.55
C ALA A 88 -1.65 -3.66 -10.58
N ALA A 89 -0.50 -4.35 -10.52
CA ALA A 89 -0.19 -5.45 -11.44
C ALA A 89 -1.29 -6.52 -11.48
N LEU A 90 -1.47 -7.14 -12.65
CA LEU A 90 -2.52 -8.14 -12.90
C LEU A 90 -3.94 -7.62 -12.61
N SER A 91 -4.17 -6.31 -12.77
CA SER A 91 -5.48 -5.66 -12.56
C SER A 91 -6.04 -5.82 -11.15
N PHE A 92 -5.17 -5.94 -10.15
CA PHE A 92 -5.53 -5.82 -8.75
C PHE A 92 -6.11 -4.43 -8.47
N VAL A 93 -7.17 -4.34 -7.65
CA VAL A 93 -7.87 -3.10 -7.33
C VAL A 93 -7.85 -2.89 -5.81
N PHE A 94 -7.67 -1.64 -5.38
CA PHE A 94 -7.68 -1.28 -3.97
C PHE A 94 -8.45 0.03 -3.74
N ALA A 95 -8.97 0.18 -2.53
CA ALA A 95 -9.55 1.40 -1.99
C ALA A 95 -8.92 1.72 -0.65
N LEU A 96 -8.44 2.96 -0.48
CA LEU A 96 -7.81 3.47 0.73
C LEU A 96 -8.56 4.69 1.25
N ASP A 97 -8.54 4.93 2.55
CA ASP A 97 -8.86 6.24 3.10
C ASP A 97 -7.84 7.26 2.56
N ALA A 98 -8.32 8.36 1.97
CA ALA A 98 -7.47 9.32 1.30
C ALA A 98 -6.70 10.26 2.27
N VAL A 99 -7.07 10.26 3.56
CA VAL A 99 -6.42 11.03 4.63
C VAL A 99 -5.35 10.20 5.33
N THR A 100 -5.65 8.95 5.65
CA THR A 100 -4.77 8.10 6.48
C THR A 100 -3.97 7.08 5.66
N GLY A 101 -4.47 6.70 4.49
CA GLY A 101 -3.91 5.60 3.70
C GLY A 101 -4.38 4.21 4.13
N ASP A 102 -5.30 4.12 5.11
CA ASP A 102 -5.82 2.84 5.60
C ASP A 102 -6.55 2.08 4.50
N GLU A 103 -6.28 0.77 4.39
CA GLU A 103 -6.99 -0.09 3.44
C GLU A 103 -8.46 -0.22 3.84
N ILE A 104 -9.36 0.24 2.98
CA ILE A 104 -10.81 0.02 3.14
C ILE A 104 -11.17 -1.37 2.60
N TRP A 105 -10.72 -1.66 1.38
CA TRP A 105 -10.83 -2.98 0.78
C TRP A 105 -9.82 -3.15 -0.36
N ARG A 106 -9.54 -4.41 -0.69
CA ARG A 106 -8.82 -4.80 -1.90
C ARG A 106 -9.49 -5.96 -2.60
N TRP A 107 -9.30 -6.04 -3.90
CA TRP A 107 -9.85 -7.11 -4.74
C TRP A 107 -8.83 -7.58 -5.78
N ASP A 108 -8.53 -8.88 -5.73
CA ASP A 108 -7.66 -9.56 -6.70
C ASP A 108 -8.52 -10.39 -7.69
N PRO A 109 -8.48 -10.10 -9.00
CA PRO A 109 -9.20 -10.88 -10.01
C PRO A 109 -8.63 -12.29 -10.24
N ALA A 110 -7.55 -12.66 -9.54
CA ALA A 110 -6.83 -13.93 -9.61
C ALA A 110 -6.36 -14.29 -11.02
N ILE A 111 -5.91 -13.29 -11.79
CA ILE A 111 -5.35 -13.49 -13.13
C ILE A 111 -3.98 -14.19 -13.00
N PRO A 112 -3.77 -15.36 -13.63
CA PRO A 112 -2.47 -16.02 -13.61
C PRO A 112 -1.41 -15.15 -14.31
N THR A 113 -0.14 -15.31 -13.93
CA THR A 113 0.98 -14.75 -14.70
C THR A 113 1.12 -15.47 -16.05
N ASP A 114 1.77 -14.84 -17.05
CA ASP A 114 2.05 -15.47 -18.35
C ASP A 114 2.75 -16.84 -18.19
N GLU A 115 3.75 -16.92 -17.31
CA GLU A 115 4.46 -18.16 -16.98
C GLU A 115 3.54 -19.29 -16.48
N ASN A 116 2.40 -18.92 -15.88
CA ASN A 116 1.37 -19.82 -15.36
C ASN A 116 0.12 -19.91 -16.27
N GLY A 117 0.27 -19.57 -17.55
CA GLY A 117 -0.81 -19.68 -18.55
C GLY A 117 -1.79 -18.51 -18.57
N GLY A 118 -1.42 -17.38 -17.98
CA GLY A 118 -2.15 -16.13 -18.04
C GLY A 118 -2.04 -15.41 -19.40
N PRO A 119 -2.70 -14.25 -19.54
CA PRO A 119 -2.65 -13.45 -20.76
C PRO A 119 -1.23 -12.97 -21.06
N ARG A 120 -0.84 -13.01 -22.33
CA ARG A 120 0.43 -12.46 -22.81
C ARG A 120 0.25 -10.97 -23.08
N ALA A 121 0.87 -10.13 -22.25
CA ALA A 121 0.85 -8.69 -22.42
C ALA A 121 2.16 -8.21 -23.06
N CYS A 122 2.08 -7.37 -24.10
CA CYS A 122 3.27 -6.85 -24.79
C CYS A 122 4.21 -6.08 -23.85
N CYS A 123 3.62 -5.40 -22.87
CA CYS A 123 4.20 -4.20 -22.30
C CYS A 123 4.18 -4.22 -20.76
N GLY A 124 4.04 -5.41 -20.17
CA GLY A 124 3.87 -5.65 -18.73
C GLY A 124 2.42 -5.94 -18.34
N ASP A 125 2.23 -6.54 -17.17
CA ASP A 125 0.94 -6.83 -16.52
C ASP A 125 0.37 -5.58 -15.81
N VAL A 126 0.42 -4.43 -16.49
CA VAL A 126 0.04 -3.11 -15.98
C VAL A 126 -1.47 -2.85 -16.02
N ASN A 127 -1.93 -1.85 -15.26
CA ASN A 127 -3.28 -1.30 -15.33
C ASN A 127 -3.25 0.22 -15.05
N ARG A 128 -4.01 1.01 -15.82
CA ARG A 128 -4.02 2.50 -15.76
C ARG A 128 -5.07 3.07 -14.81
N GLY A 129 -5.91 2.25 -14.19
CA GLY A 129 -6.86 2.69 -13.19
C GLY A 129 -8.30 2.25 -13.46
N VAL A 130 -9.19 2.78 -12.64
CA VAL A 130 -10.63 2.47 -12.64
C VAL A 130 -11.46 3.65 -13.16
N ALA A 131 -12.77 3.43 -13.31
CA ALA A 131 -13.78 4.49 -13.37
C ALA A 131 -14.74 4.39 -12.19
N LEU A 132 -15.35 5.51 -11.81
CA LEU A 132 -16.37 5.57 -10.77
C LEU A 132 -17.72 5.96 -11.37
N HIS A 133 -18.78 5.30 -10.93
CA HIS A 133 -20.15 5.70 -11.23
C HIS A 133 -21.11 5.25 -10.12
N GLY A 134 -21.75 6.21 -9.44
CA GLY A 134 -22.66 5.91 -8.33
C GLY A 134 -21.98 5.09 -7.23
N ASP A 135 -22.51 3.90 -6.97
CA ASP A 135 -22.01 2.94 -5.99
C ASP A 135 -21.00 1.93 -6.56
N LYS A 136 -20.42 2.19 -7.76
CA LYS A 136 -19.57 1.23 -8.48
C LYS A 136 -18.17 1.76 -8.76
N VAL A 137 -17.20 0.86 -8.64
CA VAL A 137 -15.84 0.95 -9.18
C VAL A 137 -15.74 0.02 -10.38
N ILE A 138 -15.39 0.53 -11.56
CA ILE A 138 -15.39 -0.23 -12.81
C ILE A 138 -13.96 -0.35 -13.34
N VAL A 139 -13.54 -1.57 -13.66
CA VAL A 139 -12.15 -1.88 -14.03
C VAL A 139 -12.10 -2.81 -15.25
N GLY A 140 -11.20 -2.49 -16.19
CA GLY A 140 -10.82 -3.38 -17.28
C GLY A 140 -9.68 -4.31 -16.83
N LEU A 141 -9.82 -5.61 -17.05
CA LEU A 141 -8.89 -6.62 -16.58
C LEU A 141 -7.96 -7.12 -17.69
N LEU A 142 -6.74 -7.48 -17.31
CA LEU A 142 -5.69 -7.94 -18.23
C LEU A 142 -6.13 -9.10 -19.12
N ASP A 143 -7.04 -9.96 -18.65
CA ASP A 143 -7.59 -11.11 -19.39
C ASP A 143 -8.81 -10.79 -20.26
N GLY A 144 -9.14 -9.51 -20.44
CA GLY A 144 -10.18 -9.04 -21.35
C GLY A 144 -11.58 -8.93 -20.74
N ARG A 145 -11.72 -9.16 -19.43
CA ARG A 145 -12.96 -8.88 -18.69
C ARG A 145 -13.11 -7.39 -18.38
N LEU A 146 -14.35 -6.93 -18.29
CA LEU A 146 -14.76 -5.68 -17.66
C LEU A 146 -15.59 -6.04 -16.42
N VAL A 147 -15.27 -5.44 -15.28
CA VAL A 147 -15.89 -5.78 -14.00
C VAL A 147 -16.34 -4.51 -13.29
N ALA A 148 -17.54 -4.54 -12.71
CA ALA A 148 -17.96 -3.57 -11.71
C ALA A 148 -17.91 -4.19 -10.32
N LEU A 149 -17.28 -3.47 -9.40
CA LEU A 149 -17.19 -3.75 -7.98
C LEU A 149 -18.06 -2.76 -7.21
N ASP A 150 -18.57 -3.17 -6.06
CA ASP A 150 -19.19 -2.31 -5.09
C ASP A 150 -18.15 -1.32 -4.53
N ARG A 151 -18.49 -0.04 -4.51
CA ARG A 151 -17.58 1.02 -4.03
C ARG A 151 -17.29 0.93 -2.53
N ALA A 152 -18.20 0.36 -1.72
CA ALA A 152 -18.09 0.29 -0.28
C ALA A 152 -17.26 -0.91 0.22
N ASP A 153 -17.33 -2.07 -0.46
CA ASP A 153 -16.69 -3.31 0.02
C ASP A 153 -15.90 -4.10 -1.03
N GLY A 154 -15.85 -3.63 -2.28
CA GLY A 154 -15.11 -4.28 -3.36
C GLY A 154 -15.78 -5.57 -3.89
N SER A 155 -17.00 -5.90 -3.47
CA SER A 155 -17.71 -7.10 -3.94
C SER A 155 -18.12 -6.97 -5.41
N VAL A 156 -18.00 -8.06 -6.18
CA VAL A 156 -18.32 -8.05 -7.62
C VAL A 156 -19.83 -7.88 -7.83
N ARG A 157 -20.23 -6.81 -8.53
CA ARG A 157 -21.62 -6.55 -8.94
C ARG A 157 -21.94 -7.22 -10.29
N TRP A 158 -21.06 -7.09 -11.28
CA TRP A 158 -21.17 -7.79 -12.56
C TRP A 158 -19.80 -7.99 -13.22
N THR A 159 -19.73 -8.97 -14.14
CA THR A 159 -18.55 -9.27 -14.96
C THR A 159 -18.99 -9.52 -16.41
N THR A 160 -18.34 -8.87 -17.37
CA THR A 160 -18.56 -9.07 -18.80
C THR A 160 -17.24 -9.38 -19.51
N HIS A 161 -17.20 -10.41 -20.35
CA HIS A 161 -16.05 -10.64 -21.23
C HIS A 161 -16.14 -9.74 -22.46
N THR A 162 -15.18 -8.82 -22.60
CA THR A 162 -15.13 -7.92 -23.76
C THR A 162 -14.46 -8.59 -24.96
N THR A 163 -13.56 -9.54 -24.71
CA THR A 163 -12.78 -10.29 -25.69
C THR A 163 -13.14 -11.78 -25.62
N VAL A 164 -12.75 -12.55 -26.63
CA VAL A 164 -12.88 -14.00 -26.60
C VAL A 164 -11.91 -14.57 -25.55
N PRO A 165 -12.37 -15.36 -24.56
CA PRO A 165 -11.48 -15.93 -23.55
C PRO A 165 -10.32 -16.73 -24.16
N GLY A 166 -9.11 -16.49 -23.68
CA GLY A 166 -7.89 -17.15 -24.16
C GLY A 166 -7.37 -16.63 -25.52
N SER A 167 -7.91 -15.54 -26.04
CA SER A 167 -7.35 -14.83 -27.19
C SER A 167 -6.17 -13.94 -26.82
N ASP A 168 -5.47 -13.41 -27.83
CA ASP A 168 -4.30 -12.54 -27.65
C ASP A 168 -4.67 -11.07 -27.30
N TYR A 169 -5.94 -10.79 -26.95
CA TYR A 169 -6.35 -9.48 -26.47
C TYR A 169 -6.06 -9.33 -24.97
N THR A 170 -5.75 -8.10 -24.56
CA THR A 170 -5.63 -7.70 -23.15
C THR A 170 -6.33 -6.35 -22.92
N ILE A 171 -6.56 -5.98 -21.65
CA ILE A 171 -6.98 -4.61 -21.30
C ILE A 171 -5.98 -4.06 -20.28
N THR A 172 -5.45 -2.87 -20.56
CA THR A 172 -4.52 -2.15 -19.67
C THR A 172 -4.98 -0.72 -19.37
N GLY A 173 -5.75 -0.09 -20.27
CA GLY A 173 -6.28 1.27 -20.09
C GLY A 173 -7.44 1.35 -19.10
N ALA A 174 -7.65 2.54 -18.55
CA ALA A 174 -8.77 2.84 -17.65
C ALA A 174 -10.07 3.08 -18.44
N PRO A 175 -11.22 2.52 -18.01
CA PRO A 175 -12.52 2.81 -18.62
C PRO A 175 -12.93 4.26 -18.42
N ARG A 176 -13.78 4.79 -19.29
CA ARG A 176 -14.45 6.11 -19.12
C ARG A 176 -15.96 5.92 -19.02
N VAL A 177 -16.61 6.76 -18.21
CA VAL A 177 -18.07 6.73 -18.04
C VAL A 177 -18.68 7.96 -18.71
N ILE A 178 -19.73 7.72 -19.50
CA ILE A 178 -20.53 8.74 -20.19
C ILE A 178 -22.01 8.44 -19.99
N GLY A 179 -22.71 9.32 -19.27
CA GLY A 179 -24.08 9.04 -18.82
C GLY A 179 -24.14 7.72 -18.06
N ASP A 180 -24.99 6.81 -18.53
CA ASP A 180 -25.20 5.47 -17.97
C ASP A 180 -24.39 4.38 -18.70
N ALA A 181 -23.37 4.76 -19.48
CA ALA A 181 -22.52 3.85 -20.23
C ALA A 181 -21.06 3.91 -19.77
N VAL A 182 -20.41 2.76 -19.72
CA VAL A 182 -18.96 2.62 -19.55
C VAL A 182 -18.31 2.18 -20.86
N VAL A 183 -17.29 2.92 -21.28
CA VAL A 183 -16.55 2.75 -22.54
C VAL A 183 -15.17 2.18 -22.25
N ILE A 184 -14.81 1.11 -22.96
CA ILE A 184 -13.51 0.46 -22.82
C ILE A 184 -13.04 -0.14 -24.16
N GLY A 185 -11.74 -0.11 -24.40
CA GLY A 185 -11.08 -0.73 -25.55
C GLY A 185 -10.23 -1.93 -25.15
N ASN A 186 -9.13 -2.17 -25.87
CA ASN A 186 -8.25 -3.32 -25.67
C ASN A 186 -6.86 -3.07 -26.26
N GLY A 187 -5.88 -3.90 -25.88
CA GLY A 187 -4.56 -4.05 -26.46
C GLY A 187 -4.37 -5.40 -27.16
N GLY A 188 -3.18 -5.60 -27.77
CA GLY A 188 -2.82 -6.86 -28.45
C GLY A 188 -2.33 -6.71 -29.91
N ALA A 189 -2.13 -5.49 -30.41
CA ALA A 189 -1.69 -5.27 -31.80
C ALA A 189 -0.38 -5.99 -32.12
N GLU A 190 0.53 -6.10 -31.15
CA GLU A 190 1.80 -6.83 -31.28
C GLU A 190 1.60 -8.33 -31.53
N TYR A 191 0.49 -8.88 -31.05
CA TYR A 191 0.17 -10.31 -31.20
C TYR A 191 -0.71 -10.60 -32.41
N GLY A 192 -1.39 -9.61 -32.99
CA GLY A 192 -2.23 -9.79 -34.17
C GLY A 192 -3.72 -9.85 -33.86
N VAL A 193 -4.27 -8.74 -33.37
CA VAL A 193 -5.69 -8.60 -33.04
C VAL A 193 -6.34 -7.46 -33.83
N ARG A 194 -7.68 -7.46 -33.88
CA ARG A 194 -8.50 -6.45 -34.57
C ARG A 194 -9.03 -5.45 -33.54
N GLY A 195 -8.58 -4.20 -33.59
CA GLY A 195 -8.97 -3.18 -32.63
C GLY A 195 -10.46 -2.84 -32.65
N TYR A 196 -11.00 -2.55 -31.46
CA TYR A 196 -12.35 -2.05 -31.26
C TYR A 196 -12.46 -1.32 -29.92
N VAL A 197 -13.50 -0.51 -29.79
CA VAL A 197 -14.00 0.07 -28.54
C VAL A 197 -15.45 -0.35 -28.33
N THR A 198 -15.87 -0.54 -27.09
CA THR A 198 -17.23 -1.00 -26.75
C THR A 198 -17.79 -0.17 -25.61
N ALA A 199 -19.08 0.19 -25.70
CA ALA A 199 -19.84 0.72 -24.58
C ALA A 199 -20.72 -0.37 -23.96
N TYR A 200 -20.77 -0.38 -22.63
CA TYR A 200 -21.60 -1.25 -21.83
C TYR A 200 -22.47 -0.42 -20.91
N GLU A 201 -23.69 -0.90 -20.63
CA GLU A 201 -24.58 -0.29 -19.66
C GLU A 201 -24.00 -0.46 -18.25
N VAL A 202 -23.96 0.64 -17.49
CA VAL A 202 -23.18 0.72 -16.25
C VAL A 202 -23.74 -0.14 -15.10
N GLU A 203 -25.05 -0.35 -15.06
CA GLU A 203 -25.73 -1.09 -14.00
C GLU A 203 -25.63 -2.61 -14.17
N THR A 204 -25.64 -3.08 -15.42
CA THR A 204 -25.80 -4.49 -15.79
C THR A 204 -24.59 -5.10 -16.48
N GLY A 205 -23.73 -4.26 -17.08
CA GLY A 205 -22.62 -4.71 -17.93
C GLY A 205 -23.06 -5.21 -19.30
N GLU A 206 -24.31 -4.97 -19.72
CA GLU A 206 -24.83 -5.34 -21.03
C GLU A 206 -24.17 -4.50 -22.14
N GLN A 207 -23.75 -5.13 -23.23
CA GLN A 207 -23.16 -4.41 -24.36
C GLN A 207 -24.22 -3.54 -25.07
N LEU A 208 -23.96 -2.24 -25.14
CA LEU A 208 -24.81 -1.27 -25.85
C LEU A 208 -24.45 -1.23 -27.34
N TRP A 209 -23.17 -1.00 -27.63
CA TRP A 209 -22.63 -0.95 -28.99
C TRP A 209 -21.14 -1.29 -29.00
N ARG A 210 -20.65 -1.69 -30.18
CA ARG A 210 -19.22 -1.93 -30.44
C ARG A 210 -18.81 -1.31 -31.77
N THR A 211 -17.70 -0.59 -31.75
CA THR A 211 -17.11 0.05 -32.93
C THR A 211 -15.72 -0.52 -33.19
N TYR A 212 -15.57 -1.25 -34.30
CA TYR A 212 -14.27 -1.68 -34.80
C TYR A 212 -13.51 -0.48 -35.38
N THR A 213 -12.19 -0.47 -35.20
CA THR A 213 -11.31 0.60 -35.71
C THR A 213 -10.69 0.26 -37.06
N VAL A 214 -10.66 -1.02 -37.43
CA VAL A 214 -10.14 -1.48 -38.73
C VAL A 214 -11.10 -2.49 -39.37
N PRO A 215 -11.15 -2.56 -40.72
CA PRO A 215 -12.05 -3.46 -41.44
C PRO A 215 -11.70 -4.94 -41.22
N GLY A 216 -12.71 -5.80 -41.17
CA GLY A 216 -12.56 -7.25 -41.09
C GLY A 216 -12.39 -7.90 -42.46
N ASN A 217 -12.62 -9.20 -42.52
CA ASN A 217 -12.64 -9.97 -43.77
C ASN A 217 -13.77 -9.48 -44.70
N PRO A 218 -13.46 -8.94 -45.90
CA PRO A 218 -14.48 -8.42 -46.82
C PRO A 218 -15.54 -9.45 -47.22
N ALA A 219 -15.24 -10.76 -47.16
CA ALA A 219 -16.18 -11.81 -47.50
C ALA A 219 -17.33 -11.97 -46.48
N ASP A 220 -17.11 -11.55 -45.22
CA ASP A 220 -18.11 -11.61 -44.15
C ASP A 220 -19.02 -10.38 -44.15
N GLY A 221 -18.69 -9.36 -44.95
CA GLY A 221 -19.32 -8.04 -44.92
C GLY A 221 -18.68 -7.11 -43.89
N PHE A 222 -19.26 -5.93 -43.72
CA PHE A 222 -18.77 -4.89 -42.80
C PHE A 222 -19.87 -4.45 -41.84
N GLU A 223 -19.50 -4.23 -40.59
CA GLU A 223 -20.42 -3.89 -39.49
C GLU A 223 -21.01 -2.48 -39.63
N SER A 224 -20.30 -1.58 -40.33
CA SER A 224 -20.72 -0.19 -40.53
C SER A 224 -20.29 0.34 -41.89
N GLN A 225 -20.87 1.48 -42.28
CA GLN A 225 -20.43 2.21 -43.48
C GLN A 225 -18.97 2.67 -43.36
N SER A 226 -18.53 3.08 -42.17
CA SER A 226 -17.15 3.48 -41.90
C SER A 226 -16.18 2.33 -42.09
N MET A 227 -16.51 1.11 -41.65
CA MET A 227 -15.68 -0.08 -41.91
C MET A 227 -15.62 -0.44 -43.40
N ARG A 228 -16.72 -0.27 -44.14
CA ARG A 228 -16.72 -0.45 -45.59
C ARG A 228 -15.83 0.57 -46.29
N ALA A 229 -15.92 1.84 -45.93
CA ALA A 229 -15.09 2.90 -46.50
C ALA A 229 -13.62 2.71 -46.13
N ALA A 230 -13.34 2.36 -44.87
CA ALA A 230 -12.00 2.06 -44.39
C ALA A 230 -11.36 0.95 -45.23
N ALA A 231 -12.08 -0.13 -45.56
CA ALA A 231 -11.58 -1.25 -46.37
C ALA A 231 -11.04 -0.85 -47.76
N GLU A 232 -11.47 0.28 -48.33
CA GLU A 232 -10.92 0.79 -49.61
C GLU A 232 -9.46 1.25 -49.47
N THR A 233 -9.02 1.51 -48.24
CA THR A 233 -7.64 1.91 -47.91
C THR A 233 -6.72 0.76 -47.55
N TRP A 234 -7.21 -0.49 -47.62
CA TRP A 234 -6.45 -1.70 -47.32
C TRP A 234 -6.33 -2.62 -48.54
N THR A 235 -5.28 -3.42 -48.57
CA THR A 235 -4.99 -4.38 -49.65
C THR A 235 -4.50 -5.71 -49.07
N GLY A 236 -4.63 -6.80 -49.84
CA GLY A 236 -4.20 -8.12 -49.38
C GLY A 236 -5.15 -8.74 -48.34
N GLU A 237 -4.62 -9.57 -47.45
CA GLU A 237 -5.38 -10.36 -46.47
C GLU A 237 -5.12 -9.89 -45.02
N TRP A 238 -5.19 -8.58 -44.79
CA TRP A 238 -4.85 -7.95 -43.51
C TRP A 238 -5.59 -8.53 -42.30
N TRP A 239 -6.82 -9.01 -42.50
CA TRP A 239 -7.67 -9.57 -41.44
C TRP A 239 -7.11 -10.85 -40.84
N ILE A 240 -6.20 -11.56 -41.52
CA ILE A 240 -5.56 -12.78 -40.99
C ILE A 240 -4.75 -12.49 -39.74
N ALA A 241 -4.03 -11.37 -39.72
CA ALA A 241 -3.26 -10.91 -38.57
C ALA A 241 -4.03 -9.88 -37.72
N GLY A 242 -5.35 -9.76 -37.92
CA GLY A 242 -6.22 -8.84 -37.19
C GLY A 242 -6.20 -7.38 -37.67
N GLY A 243 -5.09 -6.90 -38.24
CA GLY A 243 -4.96 -5.55 -38.78
C GLY A 243 -4.49 -4.48 -37.78
N GLY A 244 -4.69 -4.68 -36.47
CA GLY A 244 -4.28 -3.74 -35.41
C GLY A 244 -5.36 -2.71 -35.07
N GLY A 245 -4.95 -1.48 -34.73
CA GLY A 245 -5.84 -0.36 -34.41
C GLY A 245 -6.46 -0.43 -33.01
N THR A 246 -5.80 -1.11 -32.07
CA THR A 246 -6.26 -1.29 -30.69
C THR A 246 -6.44 0.04 -29.95
N VAL A 247 -7.48 0.15 -29.12
CA VAL A 247 -7.85 1.37 -28.36
C VAL A 247 -7.46 1.16 -26.90
N TRP A 248 -6.17 1.22 -26.60
CA TRP A 248 -5.64 0.72 -25.33
C TRP A 248 -5.48 1.78 -24.22
N ASP A 249 -5.75 3.06 -24.50
CA ASP A 249 -5.53 4.15 -23.52
C ASP A 249 -6.46 5.37 -23.69
N ALA A 250 -6.10 6.34 -24.53
CA ALA A 250 -6.77 7.65 -24.53
C ALA A 250 -8.24 7.65 -24.95
N MET A 251 -9.05 8.29 -24.11
CA MET A 251 -10.46 8.59 -24.33
C MET A 251 -10.80 9.93 -23.65
N ALA A 252 -11.59 10.78 -24.29
CA ALA A 252 -12.19 11.96 -23.67
C ALA A 252 -13.67 12.07 -24.05
N VAL A 253 -14.44 12.80 -23.26
CA VAL A 253 -15.88 12.97 -23.45
C VAL A 253 -16.19 14.46 -23.51
N ASP A 254 -16.97 14.85 -24.51
CA ASP A 254 -17.53 16.19 -24.64
C ASP A 254 -19.04 16.13 -24.48
N PRO A 255 -19.55 16.45 -23.28
CA PRO A 255 -20.99 16.44 -23.02
C PRO A 255 -21.75 17.52 -23.79
N GLU A 256 -21.07 18.60 -24.22
CA GLU A 256 -21.72 19.71 -24.94
C GLU A 256 -21.89 19.37 -26.42
N ALA A 257 -20.85 18.78 -27.02
CA ALA A 257 -20.89 18.28 -28.39
C ALA A 257 -21.62 16.93 -28.54
N ASP A 258 -21.86 16.23 -27.43
CA ASP A 258 -22.37 14.84 -27.38
C ASP A 258 -21.47 13.90 -28.19
N LEU A 259 -20.16 13.92 -27.90
CA LEU A 259 -19.14 13.13 -28.59
C LEU A 259 -18.20 12.42 -27.61
N ILE A 260 -17.77 11.23 -28.00
CA ILE A 260 -16.63 10.52 -27.38
C ILE A 260 -15.45 10.61 -28.34
N TYR A 261 -14.29 11.01 -27.85
CA TYR A 261 -13.05 10.98 -28.63
C TYR A 261 -12.17 9.83 -28.18
N ILE A 262 -11.63 9.08 -29.14
CA ILE A 262 -10.71 7.98 -28.86
C ILE A 262 -9.46 8.07 -29.73
N GLY A 263 -8.35 7.56 -29.19
CA GLY A 263 -7.12 7.31 -29.95
C GLY A 263 -7.00 5.86 -30.41
N THR A 264 -6.55 5.61 -31.63
CA THR A 264 -6.35 4.24 -32.16
C THR A 264 -4.88 3.86 -32.31
N GLY A 265 -4.61 2.56 -32.16
CA GLY A 265 -3.27 2.00 -32.14
C GLY A 265 -2.62 1.80 -33.52
N ASN A 266 -1.45 1.18 -33.46
CA ASN A 266 -0.60 0.77 -34.57
C ASN A 266 -1.20 -0.38 -35.39
N GLY A 267 -0.62 -0.62 -36.57
CA GLY A 267 -1.00 -1.72 -37.44
C GLY A 267 -0.45 -3.08 -37.01
N SER A 268 -1.18 -4.15 -37.35
CA SER A 268 -0.72 -5.53 -37.14
C SER A 268 -0.72 -6.36 -38.44
N PRO A 269 0.44 -6.92 -38.86
CA PRO A 269 1.77 -6.67 -38.32
C PRO A 269 2.20 -5.20 -38.46
N TRP A 270 3.23 -4.77 -37.72
CA TRP A 270 3.77 -3.41 -37.83
C TRP A 270 4.18 -3.09 -39.26
N SER A 271 4.89 -4.01 -39.93
CA SER A 271 5.31 -3.82 -41.32
C SER A 271 4.11 -3.70 -42.27
N ARG A 272 3.88 -2.49 -42.82
CA ARG A 272 2.78 -2.21 -43.75
C ARG A 272 2.85 -3.11 -44.97
N ASP A 273 4.03 -3.37 -45.52
CA ASP A 273 4.13 -4.17 -46.74
C ASP A 273 3.88 -5.67 -46.52
N ASN A 274 3.87 -6.13 -45.26
CA ASN A 274 3.37 -7.46 -44.89
C ASN A 274 1.85 -7.42 -44.59
N ARG A 275 1.38 -6.34 -43.95
CA ARG A 275 -0.02 -6.14 -43.57
C ARG A 275 -0.95 -5.81 -44.73
N SER A 276 -0.54 -4.87 -45.58
CA SER A 276 -1.23 -4.32 -46.74
C SER A 276 -0.23 -4.11 -47.89
N PRO A 277 0.08 -5.17 -48.68
CA PRO A 277 1.19 -5.17 -49.64
C PRO A 277 1.08 -4.16 -50.79
N GLY A 278 -0.13 -3.73 -51.12
CA GLY A 278 -0.40 -2.66 -52.10
C GLY A 278 -0.34 -1.25 -51.52
N GLY A 279 0.02 -1.10 -50.24
CA GLY A 279 0.05 0.16 -49.52
C GLY A 279 -1.33 0.57 -49.00
N GLY A 280 -1.61 1.87 -49.03
CA GLY A 280 -2.84 2.45 -48.50
C GLY A 280 -2.66 3.05 -47.10
N ASP A 281 -3.65 3.88 -46.74
CA ASP A 281 -3.69 4.62 -45.47
C ASP A 281 -4.04 3.69 -44.29
N ASN A 282 -4.63 2.53 -44.58
CA ASN A 282 -5.01 1.54 -43.59
C ASN A 282 -5.87 2.15 -42.46
N LEU A 283 -6.98 2.78 -42.83
CA LEU A 283 -7.88 3.41 -41.86
C LEU A 283 -8.52 2.35 -40.92
N TYR A 284 -8.71 2.63 -39.64
CA TYR A 284 -8.36 3.85 -38.90
C TYR A 284 -7.18 3.62 -37.96
N LEU A 285 -6.04 3.11 -38.47
CA LEU A 285 -4.81 3.02 -37.68
C LEU A 285 -4.27 4.40 -37.32
N ALA A 286 -3.69 4.55 -36.13
CA ALA A 286 -3.01 5.76 -35.67
C ALA A 286 -3.84 7.03 -35.94
N ALA A 287 -5.07 7.05 -35.44
CA ALA A 287 -6.05 8.10 -35.68
C ALA A 287 -6.75 8.55 -34.39
N ILE A 288 -7.19 9.80 -34.39
CA ILE A 288 -8.18 10.34 -33.47
C ILE A 288 -9.55 10.13 -34.11
N LEU A 289 -10.50 9.52 -33.39
CA LEU A 289 -11.87 9.32 -33.84
C LEU A 289 -12.84 10.03 -32.91
N ALA A 290 -13.82 10.73 -33.48
CA ALA A 290 -15.03 11.13 -32.74
C ALA A 290 -16.15 10.12 -33.00
N LEU A 291 -16.78 9.67 -31.92
CA LEU A 291 -17.85 8.70 -31.92
C LEU A 291 -19.12 9.32 -31.35
N ASP A 292 -20.25 8.91 -31.91
CA ASP A 292 -21.56 9.16 -31.32
C ASP A 292 -21.75 8.28 -30.06
N PRO A 293 -22.07 8.87 -28.90
CA PRO A 293 -22.30 8.11 -27.67
C PRO A 293 -23.45 7.11 -27.73
N ALA A 294 -24.49 7.38 -28.54
CA ALA A 294 -25.71 6.59 -28.57
C ALA A 294 -25.54 5.25 -29.31
N ASP A 295 -24.74 5.23 -30.38
CA ASP A 295 -24.58 4.05 -31.23
C ASP A 295 -23.13 3.70 -31.63
N GLY A 296 -22.16 4.52 -31.22
CA GLY A 296 -20.75 4.34 -31.53
C GLY A 296 -20.36 4.71 -32.95
N ALA A 297 -21.24 5.35 -33.73
CA ALA A 297 -20.94 5.72 -35.11
C ALA A 297 -19.79 6.73 -35.19
N ILE A 298 -18.82 6.47 -36.06
CA ILE A 298 -17.70 7.39 -36.32
C ILE A 298 -18.25 8.64 -37.03
N ARG A 299 -18.12 9.81 -36.38
CA ARG A 299 -18.56 11.11 -36.88
C ARG A 299 -17.51 11.78 -37.75
N TRP A 300 -16.27 11.81 -37.28
CA TRP A 300 -15.11 12.27 -38.01
C TRP A 300 -13.85 11.52 -37.54
N HIS A 301 -12.77 11.60 -38.32
CA HIS A 301 -11.46 11.09 -37.92
C HIS A 301 -10.35 12.03 -38.40
N TYR A 302 -9.23 12.03 -37.68
CA TYR A 302 -7.96 12.60 -38.12
C TYR A 302 -6.86 11.56 -37.96
N GLN A 303 -6.19 11.19 -39.05
CA GLN A 303 -5.15 10.15 -39.03
C GLN A 303 -3.76 10.77 -38.87
N THR A 304 -3.16 10.61 -37.69
CA THR A 304 -1.85 11.19 -37.37
C THR A 304 -0.72 10.50 -38.14
N THR A 305 -0.87 9.20 -38.43
CA THR A 305 0.16 8.40 -39.11
C THR A 305 -0.44 7.49 -40.19
N PRO A 306 -0.74 8.02 -41.39
CA PRO A 306 -1.28 7.23 -42.49
C PRO A 306 -0.40 6.03 -42.85
N GLY A 307 -1.02 4.85 -42.87
CA GLY A 307 -0.34 3.60 -43.18
C GLY A 307 0.80 3.27 -42.22
N ASP A 308 0.66 3.53 -40.91
CA ASP A 308 1.67 3.24 -39.87
C ASP A 308 2.52 1.97 -40.15
N ASP A 309 3.84 2.10 -40.06
CA ASP A 309 4.83 1.06 -40.35
C ASP A 309 5.85 0.90 -39.20
N TRP A 310 5.63 1.63 -38.09
CA TRP A 310 6.65 1.95 -37.08
C TRP A 310 6.17 1.77 -35.64
N ASP A 311 4.99 1.19 -35.42
CA ASP A 311 4.36 1.14 -34.10
C ASP A 311 4.06 2.55 -33.54
N TYR A 312 3.66 3.48 -34.41
CA TYR A 312 3.23 4.81 -34.00
C TYR A 312 1.73 4.82 -33.76
N THR A 313 1.35 4.61 -32.51
CA THR A 313 -0.02 4.74 -32.03
C THR A 313 -0.46 6.20 -31.97
N ALA A 314 -1.78 6.42 -31.99
CA ALA A 314 -2.43 7.68 -31.60
C ALA A 314 -3.26 7.51 -30.31
N THR A 315 -2.91 6.54 -29.47
CA THR A 315 -3.60 6.22 -28.20
C THR A 315 -3.10 7.07 -27.03
N GLN A 316 -2.18 7.99 -27.26
CA GLN A 316 -1.57 8.84 -26.22
C GLN A 316 -2.63 9.78 -25.64
N PRO A 317 -2.49 10.22 -24.38
CA PRO A 317 -3.40 11.17 -23.76
C PRO A 317 -3.78 12.30 -24.71
N LEU A 318 -5.08 12.59 -24.79
CA LEU A 318 -5.65 13.68 -25.57
C LEU A 318 -6.52 14.53 -24.64
N MET A 319 -6.51 15.85 -24.82
CA MET A 319 -7.27 16.78 -24.00
C MET A 319 -8.17 17.65 -24.85
N LEU A 320 -9.31 18.06 -24.29
CA LEU A 320 -10.21 19.04 -24.90
C LEU A 320 -9.93 20.42 -24.31
N LEU A 321 -9.51 21.36 -25.14
CA LEU A 321 -9.16 22.71 -24.72
C LEU A 321 -9.93 23.74 -25.55
N ASP A 322 -10.24 24.87 -24.92
CA ASP A 322 -10.70 26.07 -25.60
C ASP A 322 -9.54 27.05 -25.63
N LEU A 323 -9.03 27.34 -26.84
CA LEU A 323 -7.83 28.15 -27.04
C LEU A 323 -8.13 29.35 -27.91
N GLU A 324 -7.53 30.50 -27.60
CA GLU A 324 -7.47 31.63 -28.53
C GLU A 324 -6.34 31.40 -29.53
N ILE A 325 -6.68 31.07 -30.78
CA ILE A 325 -5.73 30.83 -31.87
C ILE A 325 -6.03 31.84 -32.98
N ASP A 326 -5.02 32.61 -33.38
CA ASP A 326 -5.15 33.69 -34.38
C ASP A 326 -6.28 34.70 -34.05
N GLY A 327 -6.46 34.99 -32.75
CA GLY A 327 -7.49 35.92 -32.26
C GLY A 327 -8.92 35.39 -32.35
N ARG A 328 -9.10 34.07 -32.44
CA ARG A 328 -10.40 33.38 -32.42
C ARG A 328 -10.40 32.28 -31.37
N GLU A 329 -11.49 32.16 -30.62
CA GLU A 329 -11.71 30.99 -29.77
C GLU A 329 -11.92 29.75 -30.65
N ARG A 330 -11.19 28.68 -30.33
CA ARG A 330 -11.22 27.39 -31.02
C ARG A 330 -11.37 26.28 -29.99
N GLU A 331 -12.37 25.43 -30.24
CA GLU A 331 -12.64 24.21 -29.50
C GLU A 331 -11.78 23.08 -30.09
N VAL A 332 -10.74 22.67 -29.37
CA VAL A 332 -9.72 21.77 -29.93
C VAL A 332 -9.49 20.52 -29.09
N ILE A 333 -9.00 19.48 -29.75
CA ILE A 333 -8.24 18.38 -29.18
C ILE A 333 -6.76 18.70 -29.34
N VAL A 334 -6.00 18.55 -28.28
CA VAL A 334 -4.53 18.54 -28.34
C VAL A 334 -3.99 17.15 -28.05
N GLN A 335 -3.00 16.70 -28.83
CA GLN A 335 -2.39 15.38 -28.66
C GLN A 335 -0.91 15.37 -29.06
N ALA A 336 -0.09 14.73 -28.24
CA ALA A 336 1.31 14.40 -28.53
C ALA A 336 1.46 12.87 -28.73
N PRO A 337 1.13 12.28 -29.90
CA PRO A 337 1.29 10.86 -30.15
C PRO A 337 2.76 10.41 -30.29
N LYS A 338 2.97 9.09 -30.34
CA LYS A 338 4.30 8.46 -30.49
C LYS A 338 5.13 9.01 -31.65
N ASN A 339 4.50 9.51 -32.70
CA ASN A 339 5.16 9.91 -33.93
C ASN A 339 6.00 11.20 -33.84
N GLY A 340 5.92 11.95 -32.73
CA GLY A 340 6.79 13.10 -32.49
C GLY A 340 6.27 14.47 -32.95
N PHE A 341 5.03 14.53 -33.43
CA PHE A 341 4.33 15.79 -33.70
C PHE A 341 3.28 16.08 -32.62
N PHE A 342 3.09 17.36 -32.29
CA PHE A 342 2.03 17.86 -31.42
C PHE A 342 0.90 18.39 -32.30
N TYR A 343 -0.27 17.77 -32.22
CA TYR A 343 -1.43 18.09 -33.05
C TYR A 343 -2.43 18.94 -32.28
N VAL A 344 -2.95 19.96 -32.96
CA VAL A 344 -4.12 20.73 -32.56
C VAL A 344 -5.19 20.49 -33.61
N VAL A 345 -6.29 19.85 -33.23
CA VAL A 345 -7.37 19.44 -34.14
C VAL A 345 -8.68 20.03 -33.63
N ASP A 346 -9.49 20.59 -34.52
CA ASP A 346 -10.82 21.09 -34.18
C ASP A 346 -11.71 19.94 -33.71
N ARG A 347 -12.18 19.97 -32.46
CA ARG A 347 -12.84 18.80 -31.83
C ARG A 347 -14.22 18.52 -32.41
N ILE A 348 -14.85 19.49 -33.05
CA ILE A 348 -16.18 19.33 -33.65
C ILE A 348 -16.09 18.76 -35.05
N THR A 349 -15.10 19.19 -35.84
CA THR A 349 -15.01 18.86 -37.27
C THR A 349 -13.92 17.85 -37.63
N GLY A 350 -12.91 17.69 -36.78
CA GLY A 350 -11.71 16.90 -37.08
C GLY A 350 -10.70 17.62 -37.98
N GLU A 351 -10.90 18.90 -38.27
CA GLU A 351 -9.98 19.69 -39.10
C GLU A 351 -8.65 19.94 -38.37
N LEU A 352 -7.53 19.75 -39.05
CA LEU A 352 -6.22 20.10 -38.52
C LEU A 352 -6.11 21.62 -38.38
N VAL A 353 -5.81 22.11 -37.17
CA VAL A 353 -5.50 23.52 -36.91
C VAL A 353 -4.01 23.77 -37.09
N SER A 354 -3.17 22.96 -36.43
CA SER A 354 -1.71 23.01 -36.56
C SER A 354 -1.07 21.70 -36.13
N ALA A 355 0.14 21.42 -36.63
CA ALA A 355 0.96 20.30 -36.20
C ALA A 355 2.44 20.64 -36.31
N GLU A 356 3.16 20.55 -35.19
CA GLU A 356 4.59 20.88 -35.12
C GLU A 356 5.38 19.78 -34.40
N ALA A 357 6.64 19.61 -34.78
CA ALA A 357 7.48 18.59 -34.17
C ALA A 357 7.87 18.99 -32.73
N PHE A 358 7.59 18.12 -31.76
CA PHE A 358 8.09 18.27 -30.39
C PHE A 358 9.26 17.32 -30.09
N ALA A 359 9.47 16.30 -30.91
CA ALA A 359 10.59 15.38 -30.79
C ALA A 359 11.90 16.06 -31.26
N ASP A 360 12.96 15.93 -30.45
CA ASP A 360 14.29 16.45 -30.82
C ASP A 360 14.89 15.72 -32.04
N ASP A 361 14.67 14.39 -32.13
CA ASP A 361 15.08 13.58 -33.27
C ASP A 361 13.86 12.99 -33.97
N LEU A 362 13.61 13.48 -35.18
CA LEU A 362 12.50 13.09 -36.03
C LEU A 362 13.05 12.76 -37.43
N THR A 363 13.14 11.47 -37.76
CA THR A 363 13.77 11.03 -39.01
C THR A 363 12.82 10.32 -39.97
N TRP A 364 11.59 10.00 -39.55
CA TRP A 364 10.60 9.35 -40.41
C TRP A 364 9.79 10.34 -41.26
N ALA A 365 9.67 11.60 -40.82
CA ALA A 365 8.97 12.67 -41.53
C ALA A 365 9.65 14.01 -41.28
N THR A 366 9.43 14.98 -42.18
CA THR A 366 10.04 16.31 -42.10
C THR A 366 9.13 17.36 -41.47
N HIS A 367 7.83 17.29 -41.75
CA HIS A 367 6.77 18.16 -41.24
C HIS A 367 5.42 17.50 -41.52
N VAL A 368 4.35 18.08 -40.99
CA VAL A 368 2.98 17.82 -41.46
C VAL A 368 2.61 18.91 -42.45
N ASP A 369 2.21 18.52 -43.66
CA ASP A 369 1.76 19.46 -44.68
C ASP A 369 0.40 20.05 -44.27
N PRO A 370 0.29 21.37 -44.04
CA PRO A 370 -0.94 21.97 -43.52
C PRO A 370 -2.10 21.94 -44.52
N GLU A 371 -1.84 21.81 -45.83
CA GLU A 371 -2.92 21.73 -46.83
C GLU A 371 -3.57 20.35 -46.86
N SER A 372 -2.76 19.29 -46.85
CA SER A 372 -3.28 17.91 -46.85
C SER A 372 -3.57 17.36 -45.46
N GLY A 373 -2.99 17.94 -44.42
CA GLY A 373 -2.99 17.43 -43.05
C GLY A 373 -2.18 16.15 -42.89
N ARG A 374 -1.21 15.89 -43.79
CA ARG A 374 -0.46 14.62 -43.84
C ARG A 374 1.02 14.82 -43.53
N PRO A 375 1.64 13.89 -42.78
CA PRO A 375 3.10 13.87 -42.62
C PRO A 375 3.82 13.71 -43.97
N VAL A 376 4.84 14.53 -44.21
CA VAL A 376 5.74 14.41 -45.36
C VAL A 376 6.90 13.50 -44.97
N GLU A 377 6.74 12.22 -45.29
CA GLU A 377 7.71 11.15 -44.98
C GLU A 377 9.08 11.38 -45.61
N THR A 378 10.14 10.99 -44.91
CA THR A 378 11.49 10.94 -45.47
C THR A 378 11.63 9.77 -46.45
N PRO A 379 12.55 9.84 -47.42
CA PRO A 379 12.74 8.77 -48.41
C PRO A 379 13.05 7.39 -47.79
N GLU A 380 13.64 7.37 -46.61
CA GLU A 380 14.05 6.16 -45.90
C GLU A 380 12.95 5.57 -45.00
N ALA A 381 11.89 6.33 -44.68
CA ALA A 381 10.88 5.94 -43.69
C ALA A 381 10.22 4.59 -43.98
N ARG A 382 9.94 4.29 -45.25
CA ARG A 382 9.30 3.04 -45.71
C ARG A 382 10.33 1.96 -46.04
N TYR A 383 10.94 1.41 -45.00
CA TYR A 383 12.01 0.41 -45.08
C TYR A 383 11.63 -0.85 -45.87
N GLY A 384 10.36 -1.26 -45.81
CA GLY A 384 9.86 -2.38 -46.61
C GLY A 384 9.87 -2.09 -48.12
N MET A 385 9.43 -0.88 -48.50
CA MET A 385 9.34 -0.45 -49.90
C MET A 385 10.71 -0.17 -50.50
N THR A 386 11.62 0.41 -49.71
CA THR A 386 12.99 0.67 -50.14
C THR A 386 13.82 -0.61 -50.19
N GLY A 387 13.38 -1.67 -49.49
CA GLY A 387 14.12 -2.92 -49.30
C GLY A 387 15.41 -2.74 -48.50
N LYS A 388 15.55 -1.62 -47.78
CA LYS A 388 16.75 -1.25 -47.02
C LYS A 388 16.39 -1.09 -45.55
N PRO A 389 17.01 -1.87 -44.65
CA PRO A 389 16.90 -1.64 -43.22
C PRO A 389 17.43 -0.26 -42.81
N VAL A 390 16.85 0.35 -41.79
CA VAL A 390 17.18 1.72 -41.37
C VAL A 390 16.91 1.96 -39.89
N TYR A 391 17.69 2.85 -39.27
CA TYR A 391 17.33 3.40 -37.96
C TYR A 391 16.41 4.61 -38.14
N LEU A 392 15.24 4.59 -37.51
CA LEU A 392 14.31 5.72 -37.47
C LEU A 392 14.07 6.20 -36.05
N ALA A 393 13.83 7.49 -35.91
CA ALA A 393 13.45 8.18 -34.68
C ALA A 393 12.11 8.91 -34.92
N PRO A 394 11.13 8.81 -34.00
CA PRO A 394 11.15 7.98 -32.79
C PRO A 394 11.20 6.46 -33.07
N GLY A 395 11.59 5.65 -32.08
CA GLY A 395 11.37 4.21 -32.11
C GLY A 395 9.92 3.83 -31.69
N PRO A 396 9.63 2.53 -31.50
CA PRO A 396 8.31 2.03 -31.07
C PRO A 396 7.83 2.57 -29.71
N SER A 397 8.76 3.01 -28.85
CA SER A 397 8.40 3.71 -27.60
C SER A 397 7.81 5.11 -27.85
N GLY A 398 8.01 5.66 -29.04
CA GLY A 398 7.54 6.98 -29.45
C GLY A 398 8.28 8.14 -28.80
N ALA A 399 7.98 9.36 -29.24
CA ALA A 399 8.45 10.57 -28.58
C ALA A 399 7.63 10.89 -27.31
N HIS A 400 6.40 10.41 -27.22
CA HIS A 400 5.54 10.41 -26.03
C HIS A 400 4.67 9.15 -26.07
N ASN A 401 4.39 8.56 -24.91
CA ASN A 401 3.69 7.28 -24.78
C ASN A 401 2.47 7.44 -23.85
N TRP A 402 2.09 6.40 -23.12
CA TRP A 402 1.00 6.41 -22.14
C TRP A 402 1.12 7.40 -20.95
N PRO A 403 2.32 7.87 -20.51
CA PRO A 403 2.40 8.77 -19.36
C PRO A 403 1.56 10.02 -19.59
N THR A 404 0.90 10.53 -18.55
CA THR A 404 -0.08 11.59 -18.75
C THR A 404 0.57 12.95 -18.96
N MET A 405 0.04 13.72 -19.92
CA MET A 405 0.28 15.17 -19.99
C MET A 405 -0.76 15.93 -19.17
N SER A 406 -0.47 17.18 -18.80
CA SER A 406 -1.42 18.06 -18.10
C SER A 406 -1.42 19.47 -18.68
N TRP A 407 -2.54 20.17 -18.52
CA TRP A 407 -2.74 21.56 -18.97
C TRP A 407 -2.76 22.50 -17.76
N ASN A 408 -2.09 23.65 -17.85
CA ASN A 408 -2.27 24.74 -16.90
C ASN A 408 -2.86 25.97 -17.60
N PRO A 409 -4.14 26.32 -17.37
CA PRO A 409 -4.80 27.46 -18.01
C PRO A 409 -4.20 28.81 -17.58
N GLY A 410 -3.61 28.89 -16.40
CA GLY A 410 -2.92 30.11 -15.93
C GLY A 410 -1.62 30.36 -16.69
N ALA A 411 -0.87 29.29 -16.98
CA ALA A 411 0.36 29.37 -17.77
C ALA A 411 0.10 29.41 -19.28
N GLY A 412 -1.00 28.82 -19.74
CA GLY A 412 -1.27 28.60 -21.16
C GLY A 412 -0.44 27.47 -21.74
N LEU A 413 0.03 26.51 -20.92
CA LEU A 413 1.00 25.48 -21.32
C LEU A 413 0.52 24.05 -21.06
N VAL A 414 0.90 23.14 -21.96
CA VAL A 414 0.78 21.69 -21.83
C VAL A 414 2.13 21.09 -21.44
N TYR A 415 2.17 20.24 -20.42
CA TYR A 415 3.39 19.59 -19.95
C TYR A 415 3.48 18.15 -20.46
N ILE A 416 4.50 17.84 -21.25
CA ILE A 416 4.63 16.58 -22.01
C ILE A 416 5.86 15.80 -21.50
N PRO A 417 5.68 14.62 -20.88
CA PRO A 417 6.77 13.69 -20.57
C PRO A 417 7.35 13.06 -21.85
N ALA A 418 8.26 13.78 -22.51
CA ALA A 418 8.84 13.35 -23.78
C ALA A 418 10.05 12.42 -23.59
N THR A 419 10.26 11.55 -24.57
CA THR A 419 11.41 10.65 -24.62
C THR A 419 12.07 10.71 -25.99
N ASN A 420 13.37 10.47 -26.03
CA ASN A 420 14.12 10.42 -27.27
C ASN A 420 14.73 9.04 -27.48
N ASN A 421 14.33 8.38 -28.57
CA ASN A 421 14.74 7.02 -28.87
C ASN A 421 14.72 6.75 -30.39
N ASN A 422 15.45 5.72 -30.83
CA ASN A 422 15.42 5.23 -32.20
C ASN A 422 15.36 3.69 -32.25
N TYR A 423 14.93 3.14 -33.38
CA TYR A 423 14.83 1.70 -33.59
C TYR A 423 15.27 1.30 -34.99
N TYR A 424 15.83 0.09 -35.10
CA TYR A 424 16.26 -0.48 -36.36
C TYR A 424 15.12 -1.26 -37.01
N TYR A 425 14.55 -0.70 -38.06
CA TYR A 425 13.48 -1.33 -38.81
C TYR A 425 14.04 -2.15 -39.97
N GLU A 426 13.67 -3.42 -39.99
CA GLU A 426 13.99 -4.36 -41.07
C GLU A 426 12.77 -5.26 -41.29
N LYS A 427 12.26 -5.29 -42.52
CA LYS A 427 11.09 -6.09 -42.89
C LYS A 427 11.45 -7.58 -42.93
N LEU A 428 10.57 -8.43 -42.42
CA LEU A 428 10.69 -9.88 -42.63
C LEU A 428 10.44 -10.23 -44.11
N PRO A 429 11.32 -11.01 -44.77
CA PRO A 429 11.13 -11.41 -46.17
C PRO A 429 9.85 -12.21 -46.43
N THR A 430 9.46 -13.02 -45.45
CA THR A 430 8.23 -13.81 -45.44
C THR A 430 7.58 -13.65 -44.06
N PHE A 431 6.27 -13.43 -44.04
CA PHE A 431 5.50 -13.27 -42.82
C PHE A 431 4.33 -14.25 -42.82
N ASP A 432 4.31 -15.11 -41.80
CA ASP A 432 3.20 -16.01 -41.51
C ASP A 432 2.73 -15.72 -40.08
N TYR A 433 1.45 -15.39 -39.92
CA TYR A 433 0.85 -15.12 -38.62
C TYR A 433 0.87 -16.37 -37.73
N GLN A 434 1.25 -16.19 -36.46
CA GLN A 434 1.27 -17.27 -35.47
C GLN A 434 0.61 -16.80 -34.16
N PRO A 435 -0.50 -17.42 -33.73
CA PRO A 435 -1.17 -17.08 -32.47
C PRO A 435 -0.25 -17.18 -31.25
N GLY A 436 -0.44 -16.30 -30.27
CA GLY A 436 0.28 -16.30 -29.01
C GLY A 436 1.71 -15.73 -29.06
N ILE A 437 2.26 -15.41 -30.23
CA ILE A 437 3.59 -14.79 -30.32
C ILE A 437 3.52 -13.39 -30.89
N TRP A 438 4.60 -12.62 -30.75
CA TRP A 438 4.69 -11.30 -31.38
C TRP A 438 4.80 -11.43 -32.90
N ASN A 439 3.87 -10.80 -33.60
CA ASN A 439 3.69 -10.81 -35.04
C ASN A 439 4.00 -9.42 -35.63
N THR A 440 5.18 -8.85 -35.36
CA THR A 440 5.51 -7.47 -35.80
C THR A 440 5.80 -7.36 -37.30
N GLY A 441 6.07 -8.46 -38.00
CA GLY A 441 6.49 -8.41 -39.41
C GLY A 441 7.89 -7.83 -39.63
N THR A 442 8.68 -7.67 -38.56
CA THR A 442 10.04 -7.10 -38.57
C THR A 442 11.07 -8.08 -38.01
N VAL A 443 12.33 -7.97 -38.44
CA VAL A 443 13.45 -8.77 -37.92
C VAL A 443 13.82 -8.28 -36.53
N ARG A 444 13.40 -9.02 -35.49
CA ARG A 444 13.63 -8.63 -34.09
C ARG A 444 15.01 -9.03 -33.56
N GLU A 445 15.51 -10.20 -33.94
CA GLU A 445 16.83 -10.69 -33.50
C GLU A 445 17.99 -9.99 -34.24
N ASN A 446 19.05 -9.64 -33.50
CA ASN A 446 20.27 -9.12 -34.11
C ASN A 446 21.09 -10.28 -34.66
N THR A 447 21.07 -10.47 -35.98
CA THR A 447 21.84 -11.50 -36.69
C THR A 447 23.32 -11.15 -36.87
N GLY A 448 23.82 -10.07 -36.25
CA GLY A 448 25.20 -9.61 -36.33
C GLY A 448 25.52 -8.74 -37.56
N GLN A 449 24.51 -8.38 -38.36
CA GLN A 449 24.65 -7.55 -39.57
C GLN A 449 24.16 -6.10 -39.41
N ARG A 450 23.65 -5.72 -38.23
CA ARG A 450 23.12 -4.36 -37.99
C ARG A 450 24.23 -3.32 -37.91
N PRO A 451 24.08 -2.14 -38.54
CA PRO A 451 25.02 -1.03 -38.35
C PRO A 451 24.99 -0.52 -36.91
N SER A 452 26.03 0.23 -36.52
CA SER A 452 26.08 0.90 -35.22
C SER A 452 24.87 1.81 -35.04
N ARG A 453 24.22 1.72 -33.88
CA ARG A 453 23.08 2.59 -33.52
C ARG A 453 23.53 4.06 -33.59
N PRO A 454 22.85 4.91 -34.37
CA PRO A 454 23.15 6.34 -34.41
C PRO A 454 22.96 6.97 -33.03
N GLY A 455 23.83 7.93 -32.71
CA GLY A 455 23.60 8.83 -31.57
C GLY A 455 22.37 9.69 -31.82
N LEU A 456 21.67 10.03 -30.74
CA LEU A 456 20.56 10.97 -30.75
C LEU A 456 21.05 12.35 -30.30
N ASN A 457 20.44 13.41 -30.81
CA ASN A 457 20.78 14.78 -30.47
C ASN A 457 20.16 15.21 -29.13
N GLY A 458 18.90 14.85 -28.89
CA GLY A 458 18.16 15.17 -27.66
C GLY A 458 18.45 14.21 -26.49
N PRO A 459 18.17 14.61 -25.24
CA PRO A 459 18.32 13.76 -24.07
C PRO A 459 17.28 12.62 -24.08
N PRO A 460 17.54 11.49 -23.40
CA PRO A 460 16.68 10.31 -23.45
C PRO A 460 15.29 10.54 -22.85
N ASN A 461 15.17 11.34 -21.79
CA ASN A 461 13.91 11.69 -21.13
C ASN A 461 13.92 13.18 -20.76
N LEU A 462 12.78 13.83 -20.94
CA LEU A 462 12.61 15.25 -20.60
C LEU A 462 11.13 15.59 -20.36
N LEU A 463 10.90 16.69 -19.65
CA LEU A 463 9.58 17.34 -19.57
C LEU A 463 9.61 18.58 -20.46
N LEU A 464 8.68 18.66 -21.42
CA LEU A 464 8.47 19.84 -22.25
C LEU A 464 7.29 20.64 -21.71
N ALA A 465 7.41 21.96 -21.65
CA ALA A 465 6.25 22.84 -21.59
C ALA A 465 6.00 23.43 -22.98
N TRP A 466 4.82 23.12 -23.50
CA TRP A 466 4.41 23.41 -24.85
C TRP A 466 3.26 24.42 -24.84
N ASP A 467 3.35 25.48 -25.63
CA ASP A 467 2.24 26.38 -25.89
C ASP A 467 1.40 25.78 -27.03
N PRO A 468 0.17 25.29 -26.76
CA PRO A 468 -0.65 24.68 -27.80
C PRO A 468 -1.29 25.70 -28.75
N ALA A 469 -1.38 26.98 -28.38
CA ALA A 469 -1.97 28.01 -29.25
C ALA A 469 -0.95 28.49 -30.29
N GLU A 470 0.29 28.69 -29.87
CA GLU A 470 1.42 29.02 -30.76
C GLU A 470 2.10 27.78 -31.36
N ASN A 471 1.74 26.58 -30.87
CA ASN A 471 2.29 25.27 -31.20
C ASN A 471 3.82 25.23 -31.17
N ARG A 472 4.40 25.66 -30.04
CA ARG A 472 5.86 25.68 -29.83
C ARG A 472 6.27 25.39 -28.40
N GLU A 473 7.52 24.97 -28.24
CA GLU A 473 8.14 24.85 -26.92
C GLU A 473 8.36 26.23 -26.27
N VAL A 474 8.14 26.27 -24.95
CA VAL A 474 8.43 27.42 -24.09
C VAL A 474 9.63 27.16 -23.20
N TRP A 475 9.67 26.00 -22.53
CA TRP A 475 10.80 25.55 -21.74
C TRP A 475 10.88 24.02 -21.70
N ARG A 476 12.03 23.48 -21.27
CA ARG A 476 12.23 22.05 -21.06
C ARG A 476 13.09 21.76 -19.84
N VAL A 477 12.89 20.60 -19.22
CA VAL A 477 13.69 20.06 -18.11
C VAL A 477 14.13 18.64 -18.44
N VAL A 478 15.41 18.32 -18.24
CA VAL A 478 15.96 16.98 -18.51
C VAL A 478 15.76 16.08 -17.29
N ALA A 479 15.37 14.82 -17.51
CA ALA A 479 15.26 13.82 -16.44
C ALA A 479 16.40 12.79 -16.50
N GLU A 480 16.81 12.34 -15.31
CA GLU A 480 17.76 11.24 -15.14
C GLU A 480 17.09 9.84 -15.27
N GLY A 481 15.75 9.74 -15.25
CA GLY A 481 15.00 8.48 -15.21
C GLY A 481 13.64 8.47 -15.94
N GLY A 482 12.86 7.38 -15.76
CA GLY A 482 11.71 6.94 -16.57
C GLY A 482 10.36 7.68 -16.46
N HIS A 483 9.28 6.97 -16.81
CA HIS A 483 8.10 7.42 -17.58
C HIS A 483 6.85 7.83 -16.77
N GLY A 484 6.96 8.67 -15.74
CA GLY A 484 5.78 9.15 -15.01
C GLY A 484 5.04 10.29 -15.72
N GLY A 485 3.77 10.46 -15.37
CA GLY A 485 2.90 11.51 -15.90
C GLY A 485 2.98 12.82 -15.12
N THR A 486 2.20 13.80 -15.55
CA THR A 486 2.06 15.11 -14.88
C THR A 486 0.64 15.42 -14.40
N VAL A 487 0.55 16.32 -13.42
CA VAL A 487 -0.66 17.04 -12.99
C VAL A 487 -0.33 18.52 -12.79
N SER A 488 -1.23 19.41 -13.22
CA SER A 488 -1.10 20.86 -13.06
C SER A 488 -2.05 21.37 -11.99
N THR A 489 -1.66 22.41 -11.23
CA THR A 489 -2.48 22.96 -10.13
C THR A 489 -2.71 24.47 -10.23
N GLY A 490 -3.71 24.97 -9.49
CA GLY A 490 -4.02 26.40 -9.36
C GLY A 490 -2.93 27.19 -8.64
N GLY A 491 -2.04 26.52 -7.92
CA GLY A 491 -0.88 27.11 -7.25
C GLY A 491 0.30 27.44 -8.16
N ASP A 492 0.09 27.52 -9.49
CA ASP A 492 1.12 27.69 -10.53
C ASP A 492 2.21 26.60 -10.49
N LEU A 493 1.82 25.35 -10.19
CA LEU A 493 2.73 24.20 -10.15
C LEU A 493 2.40 23.15 -11.22
N VAL A 494 3.43 22.41 -11.64
CA VAL A 494 3.31 21.11 -12.29
C VAL A 494 4.03 20.05 -11.46
N PHE A 495 3.29 19.02 -11.03
CA PHE A 495 3.88 17.85 -10.41
C PHE A 495 4.18 16.80 -11.47
N TRP A 496 5.32 16.13 -11.35
CA TRP A 496 5.83 15.18 -12.34
C TRP A 496 6.45 13.96 -11.65
N GLY A 497 5.94 12.77 -11.95
CA GLY A 497 6.62 11.52 -11.62
C GLY A 497 7.78 11.29 -12.60
N THR A 498 9.01 11.15 -12.13
CA THR A 498 10.16 10.93 -13.02
C THR A 498 11.19 10.03 -12.34
N GLY A 499 11.53 8.91 -12.98
CA GLY A 499 12.54 8.00 -12.44
C GLY A 499 12.15 7.46 -11.06
N THR A 500 12.85 7.89 -10.01
CA THR A 500 12.61 7.48 -8.63
C THR A 500 11.88 8.52 -7.77
N ARG A 501 11.52 9.67 -8.35
CA ARG A 501 11.07 10.85 -7.62
C ARG A 501 9.74 11.38 -8.10
N LEU A 502 9.03 12.04 -7.20
CA LEU A 502 7.97 13.01 -7.50
C LEU A 502 8.62 14.40 -7.41
N ALA A 503 8.51 15.19 -8.46
CA ALA A 503 9.01 16.57 -8.51
C ALA A 503 7.86 17.56 -8.64
N ALA A 504 8.02 18.76 -8.09
CA ALA A 504 7.15 19.90 -8.30
C ALA A 504 7.96 21.04 -8.93
N LEU A 505 7.46 21.55 -10.06
CA LEU A 505 8.11 22.62 -10.80
C LEU A 505 7.17 23.83 -10.93
N ASP A 506 7.75 25.02 -11.02
CA ASP A 506 7.02 26.21 -11.43
C ASP A 506 6.46 26.02 -12.84
N ALA A 507 5.15 26.17 -12.98
CA ALA A 507 4.41 25.95 -14.22
C ALA A 507 4.90 26.82 -15.39
N ARG A 508 5.44 28.02 -15.13
CA ARG A 508 5.82 29.00 -16.15
C ARG A 508 7.29 28.92 -16.51
N THR A 509 8.16 28.56 -15.58
CA THR A 509 9.62 28.61 -15.77
C THR A 509 10.27 27.24 -15.88
N GLY A 510 9.63 26.19 -15.34
CA GLY A 510 10.22 24.86 -15.22
C GLY A 510 11.28 24.76 -14.10
N GLU A 511 11.39 25.77 -13.24
CA GLU A 511 12.25 25.70 -12.05
C GLU A 511 11.72 24.62 -11.10
N GLU A 512 12.58 23.66 -10.73
CA GLU A 512 12.24 22.67 -9.72
C GLU A 512 12.25 23.33 -8.34
N LEU A 513 11.09 23.29 -7.67
CA LEU A 513 10.90 23.92 -6.36
C LEU A 513 10.93 22.89 -5.22
N TRP A 514 10.61 21.63 -5.52
CA TRP A 514 10.57 20.55 -4.55
C TRP A 514 10.69 19.19 -5.25
N SER A 515 11.26 18.20 -4.57
CA SER A 515 11.16 16.80 -4.98
C SER A 515 11.31 15.84 -3.79
N ALA A 516 10.76 14.63 -3.94
CA ALA A 516 10.88 13.55 -2.97
C ALA A 516 11.10 12.20 -3.66
N GLU A 517 11.90 11.33 -3.04
CA GLU A 517 12.08 9.94 -3.49
C GLU A 517 10.83 9.12 -3.16
N VAL A 518 10.25 8.47 -4.17
CA VAL A 518 9.04 7.63 -4.08
C VAL A 518 9.30 6.20 -4.55
N GLY A 519 10.54 5.87 -4.88
CA GLY A 519 10.91 4.57 -5.44
C GLY A 519 10.79 4.53 -6.97
N ARG A 520 11.25 3.43 -7.57
CA ARG A 520 11.45 3.32 -9.02
C ARG A 520 10.14 3.38 -9.81
N GLU A 521 10.19 3.99 -10.99
CA GLU A 521 9.05 4.12 -11.91
C GLU A 521 7.87 4.84 -11.24
N ALA A 522 8.12 6.08 -10.81
CA ALA A 522 7.04 6.96 -10.34
C ALA A 522 5.96 7.11 -11.42
N GLY A 523 4.71 6.82 -11.07
CA GLY A 523 3.56 6.87 -11.98
C GLY A 523 3.03 8.27 -12.21
N SER A 524 1.74 8.37 -12.58
CA SER A 524 1.08 9.66 -12.80
C SER A 524 0.50 10.20 -11.49
N PRO A 525 0.93 11.38 -11.00
CA PRO A 525 0.40 11.98 -9.78
C PRO A 525 -1.03 12.50 -9.94
N VAL A 526 -1.73 12.66 -8.82
CA VAL A 526 -3.02 13.34 -8.69
C VAL A 526 -2.99 14.28 -7.48
N THR A 527 -3.89 15.25 -7.44
CA THR A 527 -4.09 16.10 -6.26
C THR A 527 -5.57 16.24 -5.93
N TYR A 528 -5.89 16.27 -4.65
CA TYR A 528 -7.24 16.39 -4.12
C TYR A 528 -7.22 17.12 -2.79
N ALA A 529 -8.38 17.49 -2.27
CA ALA A 529 -8.52 18.03 -0.93
C ALA A 529 -9.67 17.35 -0.17
N THR A 530 -9.41 17.02 1.08
CA THR A 530 -10.39 16.45 2.02
C THR A 530 -10.14 17.05 3.39
N GLY A 531 -11.19 17.28 4.17
CA GLY A 531 -11.07 17.97 5.47
C GLY A 531 -10.46 19.38 5.39
N GLY A 532 -10.49 20.03 4.21
CA GLY A 532 -9.87 21.35 3.98
C GLY A 532 -8.35 21.33 3.79
N ARG A 533 -7.72 20.15 3.73
CA ARG A 533 -6.29 19.97 3.45
C ARG A 533 -6.09 19.39 2.04
N GLN A 534 -5.17 19.95 1.29
CA GLN A 534 -4.77 19.50 -0.04
C GLN A 534 -3.67 18.43 0.09
N TYR A 535 -3.81 17.39 -0.72
CA TYR A 535 -2.91 16.26 -0.81
C TYR A 535 -2.45 16.07 -2.27
N VAL A 536 -1.26 15.50 -2.44
CA VAL A 536 -0.72 15.07 -3.73
C VAL A 536 -0.32 13.61 -3.60
N SER A 537 -0.88 12.74 -4.43
CA SER A 537 -0.60 11.29 -4.38
C SER A 537 0.00 10.79 -5.66
N VAL A 538 0.90 9.81 -5.56
CA VAL A 538 1.51 9.11 -6.69
C VAL A 538 1.73 7.65 -6.34
N ALA A 539 1.42 6.76 -7.29
CA ALA A 539 1.79 5.35 -7.18
C ALA A 539 3.17 5.14 -7.81
N ALA A 540 4.10 4.49 -7.13
CA ALA A 540 5.45 4.22 -7.61
C ALA A 540 5.92 2.81 -7.25
N GLY A 541 6.71 2.17 -8.12
CA GLY A 541 7.39 0.91 -7.82
C GLY A 541 7.58 -0.03 -9.01
N LEU A 542 8.69 -0.78 -8.98
CA LEU A 542 9.00 -1.90 -9.88
C LEU A 542 9.66 -3.01 -9.08
N THR A 543 9.16 -4.24 -9.22
CA THR A 543 9.60 -5.41 -8.44
C THR A 543 11.02 -5.88 -8.78
N SER A 544 11.48 -5.70 -10.01
CA SER A 544 12.84 -6.04 -10.42
C SER A 544 13.85 -5.00 -9.90
N GLY A 545 14.10 -5.00 -8.59
CA GLY A 545 14.98 -4.01 -7.97
C GLY A 545 15.05 -3.99 -6.42
N GLY A 546 14.20 -4.74 -5.72
CA GLY A 546 14.30 -4.91 -4.26
C GLY A 546 13.49 -3.93 -3.39
N GLY A 547 12.40 -3.34 -3.91
CA GLY A 547 11.42 -2.58 -3.12
C GLY A 547 9.99 -2.89 -3.57
N TRP A 548 9.02 -2.86 -2.64
CA TRP A 548 7.62 -3.08 -2.93
C TRP A 548 6.96 -1.84 -3.56
N PRO A 549 5.99 -2.01 -4.48
CA PRO A 549 5.21 -0.91 -5.00
C PRO A 549 4.40 -0.22 -3.90
N ARG A 550 4.31 1.11 -3.93
CA ARG A 550 3.62 1.93 -2.91
C ARG A 550 2.76 3.00 -3.55
N VAL A 551 1.71 3.41 -2.83
CA VAL A 551 1.08 4.72 -3.00
C VAL A 551 1.75 5.67 -2.01
N TRP A 552 2.23 6.80 -2.49
CA TRP A 552 2.78 7.88 -1.66
C TRP A 552 1.84 9.07 -1.71
N THR A 553 1.62 9.69 -0.55
CA THR A 553 0.79 10.88 -0.44
C THR A 553 1.51 11.95 0.36
N PHE A 554 1.47 13.18 -0.15
CA PHE A 554 2.14 14.34 0.40
C PHE A 554 1.15 15.45 0.73
N ALA A 555 1.43 16.24 1.76
CA ALA A 555 0.67 17.44 2.09
C ALA A 555 1.55 18.44 2.84
N LEU A 556 1.13 19.71 2.91
CA LEU A 556 1.75 20.68 3.80
C LEU A 556 1.43 20.30 5.25
N GLU A 557 2.35 20.55 6.18
CA GLU A 557 2.04 20.54 7.61
C GLU A 557 0.83 21.44 7.88
N GLY A 558 -0.20 20.89 8.52
CA GLY A 558 -1.28 21.70 9.05
C GLY A 558 -0.89 22.20 10.43
N GLU A 559 -1.10 23.50 10.70
CA GLU A 559 -1.61 23.88 12.02
C GLU A 559 -2.96 23.15 12.20
N GLN A 560 -2.93 21.89 12.64
CA GLN A 560 -4.14 21.09 12.82
C GLN A 560 -4.80 21.47 14.15
N GLY A 561 -5.98 22.06 14.04
CA GLY A 561 -7.01 21.91 15.05
C GLY A 561 -7.59 20.50 14.99
N ASP A 562 -7.49 19.80 16.10
CA ASP A 562 -8.33 18.72 16.61
C ASP A 562 -9.32 18.05 15.63
N ALA A 563 -8.87 16.98 14.98
CA ALA A 563 -9.71 15.83 14.62
C ALA A 563 -8.83 14.58 14.45
N ALA A 564 -8.68 13.83 15.54
CA ALA A 564 -7.90 12.59 15.62
C ALA A 564 -8.45 11.49 14.70
N GLY A 565 -7.58 10.91 13.88
CA GLY A 565 -7.69 9.53 13.39
C GLY A 565 -7.06 8.58 14.42
N PRO A 566 -7.52 7.32 14.52
CA PRO A 566 -7.02 6.38 15.51
C PRO A 566 -5.66 5.81 15.05
N GLY A 567 -4.56 6.39 15.53
CA GLY A 567 -3.21 5.90 15.23
C GLY A 567 -2.06 6.70 15.85
N ASP A 568 -2.23 8.00 16.09
CA ASP A 568 -1.28 8.79 16.88
C ASP A 568 -1.62 8.68 18.37
N GLN A 569 -0.98 7.73 19.06
CA GLN A 569 -0.95 7.71 20.51
C GLN A 569 0.13 8.70 21.00
N ASP A 570 -0.34 9.75 21.66
CA ASP A 570 0.38 10.87 22.29
C ASP A 570 1.70 10.46 22.97
N TRP A 571 2.81 10.55 22.24
CA TRP A 571 4.15 10.63 22.81
C TRP A 571 4.86 11.83 22.22
N THR A 572 5.31 12.72 23.10
CA THR A 572 6.19 13.81 22.71
C THR A 572 7.61 13.26 22.52
N THR A 573 8.18 13.56 21.35
CA THR A 573 9.58 13.22 21.04
C THR A 573 10.44 14.44 21.30
N ALA A 574 11.50 14.27 22.08
CA ALA A 574 12.43 15.34 22.41
C ALA A 574 13.84 15.01 21.88
N ALA A 575 14.60 16.07 21.58
CA ALA A 575 16.04 15.89 21.42
C ALA A 575 16.62 15.33 22.74
N PRO A 576 17.52 14.33 22.70
CA PRO A 576 18.13 13.75 23.90
C PRO A 576 18.63 14.80 24.91
N GLU A 577 19.24 15.87 24.43
CA GLU A 577 19.78 16.95 25.28
C GLU A 577 18.70 17.69 26.07
N ALA A 578 17.47 17.76 25.56
CA ALA A 578 16.35 18.44 26.22
C ALA A 578 15.92 17.74 27.52
N VAL A 579 16.21 16.45 27.63
CA VAL A 579 15.94 15.62 28.82
C VAL A 579 17.24 15.10 29.43
N GLY A 580 18.35 15.82 29.25
CA GLY A 580 19.61 15.52 29.93
C GLY A 580 20.39 14.31 29.40
N MET A 581 20.12 13.86 28.18
CA MET A 581 20.82 12.76 27.53
C MET A 581 21.69 13.24 26.35
N SER A 582 22.74 12.48 26.03
CA SER A 582 23.65 12.75 24.91
C SER A 582 23.11 12.11 23.65
N SER A 583 22.88 12.90 22.60
CA SER A 583 22.61 12.37 21.26
C SER A 583 23.77 11.50 20.75
N GLU A 584 25.02 11.87 21.05
CA GLU A 584 26.20 11.06 20.71
C GLU A 584 26.22 9.74 21.47
N GLY A 585 25.91 9.76 22.77
CA GLY A 585 25.84 8.56 23.61
C GLY A 585 24.74 7.60 23.15
N LEU A 586 23.52 8.10 22.92
CA LEU A 586 22.41 7.29 22.41
C LEU A 586 22.66 6.80 20.98
N GLY A 587 23.38 7.57 20.17
CA GLY A 587 23.82 7.16 18.82
C GLY A 587 24.66 5.88 18.79
N ALA A 588 25.16 5.39 19.93
CA ALA A 588 25.84 4.09 20.03
C ALA A 588 24.88 2.88 19.99
N ILE A 589 23.56 3.08 20.17
CA ILE A 589 22.56 1.99 20.17
C ILE A 589 22.49 1.32 18.79
N ALA A 590 22.22 2.10 17.73
CA ALA A 590 22.07 1.59 16.37
C ALA A 590 23.27 0.75 15.88
N PRO A 591 24.54 1.18 16.00
CA PRO A 591 25.69 0.35 15.60
C PRO A 591 25.91 -0.87 16.50
N ALA A 592 25.50 -0.83 17.77
CA ALA A 592 25.61 -1.99 18.66
C ALA A 592 24.57 -3.07 18.31
N MET A 593 23.35 -2.66 17.99
CA MET A 593 22.28 -3.55 17.52
C MET A 593 22.58 -4.09 16.10
N GLN A 594 23.12 -3.26 15.19
CA GLN A 594 23.54 -3.71 13.85
C GLN A 594 24.58 -4.84 13.93
N GLN A 595 25.53 -4.78 14.88
CA GLN A 595 26.50 -5.87 15.08
C GLN A 595 25.83 -7.20 15.48
N LEU A 596 24.65 -7.17 16.12
CA LEU A 596 23.89 -8.38 16.43
C LEU A 596 23.24 -8.96 15.16
N LEU A 597 22.77 -8.11 14.26
CA LEU A 597 22.22 -8.51 12.96
C LEU A 597 23.31 -9.08 12.05
N ASP A 598 24.45 -8.38 11.92
CA ASP A 598 25.56 -8.77 11.03
C ASP A 598 26.18 -10.14 11.36
N ARG A 599 26.03 -10.60 12.60
CA ARG A 599 26.52 -11.92 13.07
C ARG A 599 25.42 -12.98 13.15
N ASP A 600 24.26 -12.70 12.57
CA ASP A 600 23.03 -13.50 12.63
C ASP A 600 22.59 -13.83 14.07
N ALA A 601 22.97 -13.03 15.07
CA ALA A 601 22.59 -13.31 16.47
C ALA A 601 21.09 -13.12 16.68
N THR A 602 20.45 -12.30 15.86
CA THR A 602 19.00 -12.02 15.81
C THR A 602 18.67 -11.49 14.42
N ALA A 603 17.41 -11.57 13.99
CA ALA A 603 16.99 -11.12 12.67
C ALA A 603 16.39 -9.71 12.68
N GLY A 604 15.85 -9.29 13.82
CA GLY A 604 15.19 -8.00 13.99
C GLY A 604 15.15 -7.60 15.46
N ILE A 605 15.38 -6.32 15.74
CA ILE A 605 15.47 -5.71 17.07
C ILE A 605 14.69 -4.40 17.07
N MET A 606 13.74 -4.25 18.00
CA MET A 606 13.11 -2.97 18.34
C MET A 606 13.75 -2.44 19.63
N THR A 607 14.10 -1.15 19.66
CA THR A 607 14.62 -0.46 20.85
C THR A 607 13.91 0.86 21.08
N LEU A 608 13.62 1.17 22.34
CA LEU A 608 12.99 2.43 22.73
C LEU A 608 13.59 2.93 24.06
N VAL A 609 13.81 4.24 24.16
CA VAL A 609 14.23 4.95 25.38
C VAL A 609 13.39 6.21 25.52
N ALA A 610 12.74 6.36 26.67
CA ALA A 610 12.06 7.56 27.09
C ALA A 610 12.66 8.05 28.42
N ARG A 611 12.79 9.37 28.58
CA ARG A 611 13.22 10.02 29.82
C ARG A 611 12.41 11.28 30.07
N HIS A 612 12.03 11.52 31.32
CA HIS A 612 11.15 12.65 31.70
C HIS A 612 9.81 12.68 30.92
N GLY A 613 9.28 11.51 30.56
CA GLY A 613 8.03 11.37 29.80
C GLY A 613 8.16 11.60 28.29
N GLU A 614 9.36 11.89 27.78
CA GLU A 614 9.61 12.15 26.37
C GLU A 614 10.40 10.99 25.73
N ILE A 615 10.05 10.61 24.50
CA ILE A 615 10.83 9.64 23.72
C ILE A 615 12.09 10.34 23.18
N VAL A 616 13.25 9.73 23.38
CA VAL A 616 14.56 10.23 22.90
C VAL A 616 15.28 9.27 21.97
N HIS A 617 14.82 8.02 21.91
CA HIS A 617 15.30 7.01 20.98
C HIS A 617 14.16 6.04 20.70
N TRP A 618 13.85 5.81 19.44
CA TRP A 618 12.94 4.76 19.00
C TRP A 618 13.39 4.27 17.63
N ASP A 619 13.77 3.00 17.55
CA ASP A 619 14.37 2.43 16.35
C ASP A 619 14.02 0.94 16.22
N ALA A 620 13.80 0.51 14.98
CA ALA A 620 13.61 -0.88 14.61
C ALA A 620 14.61 -1.24 13.49
N GLN A 621 15.43 -2.26 13.74
CA GLN A 621 16.47 -2.69 12.82
C GLN A 621 16.32 -4.17 12.47
N GLY A 622 16.55 -4.51 11.21
CA GLY A 622 16.46 -5.89 10.71
C GLY A 622 15.12 -6.19 10.06
N TRP A 623 14.68 -7.45 10.11
CA TRP A 623 13.51 -7.94 9.38
C TRP A 623 12.67 -8.94 10.18
N ARG A 624 11.39 -9.05 9.84
CA ARG A 624 10.50 -10.14 10.28
C ARG A 624 10.90 -11.43 9.56
N VAL A 625 11.14 -12.51 10.30
CA VAL A 625 11.78 -13.73 9.75
C VAL A 625 10.88 -14.50 8.78
N ASP A 626 9.57 -14.45 8.97
CA ASP A 626 8.58 -15.15 8.16
C ASP A 626 8.27 -14.45 6.83
N SER A 627 8.07 -13.13 6.84
CA SER A 627 7.78 -12.37 5.62
C SER A 627 9.03 -11.83 4.91
N GLN A 628 10.13 -11.65 5.64
CA GLN A 628 11.34 -10.94 5.21
C GLN A 628 11.13 -9.43 4.96
N ASP A 629 10.02 -8.87 5.47
CA ASP A 629 9.79 -7.42 5.50
C ASP A 629 10.70 -6.77 6.57
N PRO A 630 11.04 -5.48 6.43
CA PRO A 630 11.67 -4.72 7.52
C PRO A 630 10.88 -4.81 8.82
N LEU A 631 11.58 -4.93 9.95
CA LEU A 631 10.95 -4.79 11.26
C LEU A 631 10.59 -3.32 11.47
N GLU A 632 9.35 -3.04 11.84
CA GLU A 632 8.85 -1.68 12.03
C GLU A 632 8.65 -1.37 13.53
N PRO A 633 8.74 -0.11 13.97
CA PRO A 633 8.58 0.28 15.37
C PRO A 633 7.21 -0.06 16.00
N ASP A 634 6.18 -0.17 15.17
CA ASP A 634 4.79 -0.47 15.53
C ASP A 634 4.41 -1.95 15.36
N ASP A 635 5.40 -2.82 15.07
CA ASP A 635 5.19 -4.26 15.03
C ASP A 635 4.66 -4.79 16.38
N ILE A 636 3.77 -5.77 16.31
CA ILE A 636 3.20 -6.46 17.46
C ILE A 636 4.09 -7.65 17.82
N PHE A 637 4.51 -7.71 19.08
CA PHE A 637 5.38 -8.76 19.61
C PHE A 637 4.63 -9.62 20.61
N ARG A 638 4.93 -10.93 20.63
CA ARG A 638 4.61 -11.74 21.82
C ARG A 638 5.55 -11.30 22.93
N ILE A 639 5.00 -10.73 24.01
CA ILE A 639 5.79 -10.16 25.10
C ILE A 639 6.09 -11.16 26.23
N TYR A 640 5.49 -12.35 26.18
CA TYR A 640 5.69 -13.53 27.05
C TYR A 640 6.36 -13.27 28.41
N SER A 641 5.66 -13.43 29.53
CA SER A 641 6.13 -13.07 30.88
C SER A 641 6.08 -11.59 31.22
N MET A 642 6.18 -10.67 30.26
CA MET A 642 5.82 -9.26 30.51
C MET A 642 4.31 -9.07 30.81
N THR A 643 3.48 -10.10 30.58
CA THR A 643 2.10 -10.16 31.08
C THR A 643 1.99 -10.16 32.61
N LYS A 644 3.04 -10.59 33.33
CA LYS A 644 3.02 -10.72 34.79
C LYS A 644 2.93 -9.38 35.52
N PRO A 645 3.71 -8.34 35.14
CA PRO A 645 3.47 -6.96 35.55
C PRO A 645 2.02 -6.52 35.42
N VAL A 646 1.40 -6.71 34.25
CA VAL A 646 0.00 -6.31 33.98
C VAL A 646 -0.98 -7.04 34.91
N THR A 647 -0.81 -8.36 35.08
CA THR A 647 -1.62 -9.16 36.00
C THR A 647 -1.45 -8.73 37.46
N SER A 648 -0.25 -8.28 37.83
CA SER A 648 0.04 -7.82 39.18
C SER A 648 -0.60 -6.47 39.46
N VAL A 649 -0.55 -5.53 38.48
CA VAL A 649 -1.32 -4.27 38.54
C VAL A 649 -2.82 -4.54 38.68
N ALA A 650 -3.37 -5.47 37.89
CA ALA A 650 -4.79 -5.85 38.00
C ALA A 650 -5.16 -6.35 39.41
N ALA A 651 -4.30 -7.18 40.03
CA ALA A 651 -4.52 -7.63 41.40
C ALA A 651 -4.41 -6.47 42.41
N MET A 652 -3.49 -5.54 42.21
CA MET A 652 -3.31 -4.40 43.11
C MET A 652 -4.44 -3.36 43.00
N ILE A 653 -5.05 -3.18 41.82
CA ILE A 653 -6.30 -2.40 41.66
C ILE A 653 -7.38 -2.98 42.60
N LEU A 654 -7.56 -4.30 42.60
CA LEU A 654 -8.54 -4.95 43.48
C LEU A 654 -8.17 -4.86 44.97
N VAL A 655 -6.88 -4.74 45.30
CA VAL A 655 -6.42 -4.48 46.67
C VAL A 655 -6.82 -3.08 47.13
N GLU A 656 -6.62 -2.06 46.30
CA GLU A 656 -7.04 -0.68 46.61
C GLU A 656 -8.57 -0.55 46.73
N GLU A 657 -9.30 -1.27 45.89
CA GLU A 657 -10.77 -1.35 45.97
C GLU A 657 -11.28 -2.11 47.22
N GLY A 658 -10.39 -2.72 48.01
CA GLY A 658 -10.73 -3.54 49.17
C GLY A 658 -11.46 -4.84 48.83
N ARG A 659 -11.36 -5.28 47.57
CA ARG A 659 -11.93 -6.56 47.08
C ARG A 659 -10.98 -7.73 47.25
N LEU A 660 -9.71 -7.43 47.49
CA LEU A 660 -8.63 -8.37 47.74
C LEU A 660 -7.72 -7.82 48.85
N SER A 661 -7.11 -8.69 49.64
CA SER A 661 -6.02 -8.33 50.55
C SER A 661 -4.76 -9.11 50.20
N LEU A 662 -3.60 -8.49 50.36
CA LEU A 662 -2.30 -9.16 50.24
C LEU A 662 -2.14 -10.33 51.21
N ASP A 663 -2.87 -10.30 52.33
CA ASP A 663 -2.88 -11.31 53.38
C ASP A 663 -4.08 -12.26 53.32
N ASP A 664 -4.90 -12.19 52.26
CA ASP A 664 -5.93 -13.19 52.05
C ASP A 664 -5.28 -14.55 51.79
N GLU A 665 -5.82 -15.57 52.44
CA GLU A 665 -5.46 -16.97 52.14
C GLU A 665 -6.03 -17.34 50.77
N LEU A 666 -5.19 -17.85 49.88
CA LEU A 666 -5.59 -18.23 48.52
C LEU A 666 -6.77 -19.20 48.52
N GLY A 667 -6.81 -20.15 49.47
CA GLY A 667 -7.91 -21.11 49.63
C GLY A 667 -9.26 -20.47 49.97
N SER A 668 -9.28 -19.23 50.47
CA SER A 668 -10.53 -18.48 50.71
C SER A 668 -11.08 -17.85 49.44
N VAL A 669 -10.22 -17.51 48.47
CA VAL A 669 -10.60 -16.93 47.18
C VAL A 669 -10.82 -18.02 46.14
N ILE A 670 -9.91 -18.99 46.06
CA ILE A 670 -9.98 -20.16 45.17
C ILE A 670 -10.02 -21.41 46.06
N PRO A 671 -11.22 -21.94 46.38
CA PRO A 671 -11.39 -23.06 47.31
C PRO A 671 -10.57 -24.31 47.00
N ASP A 672 -10.23 -24.55 45.72
CA ASP A 672 -9.43 -25.70 45.31
C ASP A 672 -8.03 -25.72 45.99
N PHE A 673 -7.50 -24.57 46.40
CA PHE A 673 -6.22 -24.48 47.10
C PHE A 673 -6.30 -24.66 48.63
N ALA A 674 -7.50 -24.79 49.21
CA ALA A 674 -7.67 -24.90 50.66
C ALA A 674 -6.95 -26.14 51.25
N ASP A 675 -6.90 -27.23 50.48
CA ASP A 675 -6.31 -28.51 50.89
C ASP A 675 -5.00 -28.85 50.16
N VAL A 676 -4.36 -27.87 49.50
CA VAL A 676 -3.11 -28.09 48.78
C VAL A 676 -2.03 -28.65 49.71
N GLN A 677 -1.20 -29.57 49.22
CA GLN A 677 -0.15 -30.23 50.01
C GLN A 677 1.24 -29.78 49.56
N VAL A 678 2.26 -29.95 50.40
CA VAL A 678 3.68 -29.79 50.06
C VAL A 678 4.31 -31.16 49.90
N TYR A 679 5.16 -31.33 48.89
CA TYR A 679 5.93 -32.56 48.69
C TYR A 679 7.03 -32.69 49.74
N ASP A 680 7.15 -33.89 50.34
CA ASP A 680 8.12 -34.15 51.41
C ASP A 680 8.67 -35.58 51.27
N GLU A 681 9.90 -35.68 50.76
CA GLU A 681 10.70 -36.93 50.62
C GLU A 681 9.94 -38.17 50.11
N GLY A 682 9.10 -38.02 49.08
CA GLY A 682 8.33 -39.12 48.48
C GLY A 682 6.90 -39.28 49.02
N THR A 683 6.51 -38.42 49.97
CA THR A 683 5.15 -38.29 50.51
C THR A 683 4.66 -36.85 50.34
N THR A 684 3.50 -36.52 50.92
CA THR A 684 2.96 -35.16 50.98
C THR A 684 2.50 -34.82 52.39
N ARG A 685 2.62 -33.55 52.78
CA ARG A 685 2.14 -33.02 54.06
C ARG A 685 1.40 -31.70 53.87
N ALA A 686 0.67 -31.26 54.91
CA ALA A 686 0.11 -29.92 54.92
C ALA A 686 1.23 -28.84 54.87
N PRO A 687 0.97 -27.70 54.23
CA PRO A 687 1.90 -26.58 54.26
C PRO A 687 2.00 -25.99 55.67
N SER A 688 3.15 -25.41 55.99
CA SER A 688 3.44 -24.74 57.27
C SER A 688 2.54 -23.53 57.54
N ARG A 689 2.01 -22.93 56.47
CA ARG A 689 0.95 -21.90 56.45
C ARG A 689 0.23 -21.93 55.09
N PRO A 690 -1.00 -21.39 54.98
CA PRO A 690 -1.66 -21.20 53.70
C PRO A 690 -0.83 -20.32 52.73
N ILE A 691 -1.05 -20.50 51.43
CA ILE A 691 -0.57 -19.57 50.40
C ILE A 691 -1.34 -18.26 50.58
N LEU A 692 -0.64 -17.13 50.62
CA LEU A 692 -1.22 -15.79 50.63
C LEU A 692 -1.16 -15.17 49.22
N ILE A 693 -2.01 -14.18 48.96
CA ILE A 693 -1.98 -13.43 47.68
C ILE A 693 -0.61 -12.81 47.41
N ARG A 694 0.05 -12.26 48.45
CA ARG A 694 1.42 -11.74 48.34
C ARG A 694 2.45 -12.80 47.90
N ASP A 695 2.22 -14.08 48.19
CA ASP A 695 3.13 -15.15 47.78
C ASP A 695 3.01 -15.45 46.28
N LEU A 696 1.83 -15.24 45.70
CA LEU A 696 1.64 -15.31 44.26
C LEU A 696 2.36 -14.15 43.57
N LEU A 697 2.13 -12.93 44.06
CA LEU A 697 2.76 -11.70 43.56
C LEU A 697 4.28 -11.71 43.66
N SER A 698 4.85 -12.41 44.66
CA SER A 698 6.30 -12.45 44.91
C SER A 698 7.00 -13.74 44.44
N HIS A 699 6.28 -14.65 43.77
CA HIS A 699 6.81 -15.98 43.40
C HIS A 699 7.34 -16.82 44.58
N THR A 700 6.73 -16.68 45.77
CA THR A 700 7.08 -17.47 46.96
C THR A 700 6.00 -18.47 47.37
N SER A 701 4.99 -18.71 46.52
CA SER A 701 3.83 -19.57 46.80
C SER A 701 4.12 -21.07 46.98
N GLY A 702 5.34 -21.53 46.67
CA GLY A 702 5.66 -22.96 46.60
C GLY A 702 5.22 -23.64 45.30
N LEU A 703 4.55 -22.94 44.39
CA LEU A 703 4.28 -23.44 43.04
C LEU A 703 5.58 -23.55 42.22
N THR A 704 5.57 -24.37 41.17
CA THR A 704 6.65 -24.46 40.18
C THR A 704 6.08 -24.39 38.75
N TYR A 705 6.92 -24.11 37.76
CA TYR A 705 6.57 -24.28 36.34
C TYR A 705 6.81 -25.71 35.84
N GLY A 706 7.62 -26.50 36.55
CA GLY A 706 7.99 -27.85 36.17
C GLY A 706 9.18 -27.97 35.20
N PHE A 707 9.56 -26.92 34.47
CA PHE A 707 10.62 -27.01 33.46
C PHE A 707 11.96 -26.33 33.83
N PHE A 708 12.04 -25.66 34.98
CA PHE A 708 13.29 -25.05 35.48
C PHE A 708 14.04 -25.91 36.50
N GLY A 709 13.38 -26.90 37.09
CA GLY A 709 13.93 -27.82 38.09
C GLY A 709 13.89 -29.28 37.64
N ASP A 710 14.48 -30.16 38.44
CA ASP A 710 14.49 -31.63 38.23
C ASP A 710 13.91 -32.38 39.45
N SER A 711 12.91 -31.78 40.11
CA SER A 711 12.24 -32.41 41.25
C SER A 711 11.12 -33.37 40.82
N PRO A 712 10.71 -34.30 41.71
CA PRO A 712 9.50 -35.10 41.47
C PRO A 712 8.24 -34.25 41.26
N VAL A 713 8.13 -33.10 41.93
CA VAL A 713 7.03 -32.14 41.76
C VAL A 713 7.06 -31.52 40.37
N ASP A 714 8.25 -31.13 39.90
CA ASP A 714 8.42 -30.57 38.56
C ASP A 714 7.93 -31.55 37.48
N SER A 715 8.26 -32.83 37.64
CA SER A 715 7.77 -33.91 36.78
C SER A 715 6.24 -34.09 36.86
N MET A 716 5.62 -33.88 38.02
CA MET A 716 4.16 -33.94 38.16
C MET A 716 3.48 -32.77 37.43
N TYR A 717 4.00 -31.55 37.60
CA TYR A 717 3.51 -30.35 36.93
C TYR A 717 3.63 -30.47 35.42
N ASN A 718 4.79 -30.88 34.91
CA ASN A 718 5.00 -31.11 33.47
C ASN A 718 4.00 -32.12 32.89
N ARG A 719 3.77 -33.25 33.57
CA ARG A 719 2.80 -34.26 33.12
C ARG A 719 1.37 -33.72 33.11
N ALA A 720 0.99 -32.97 34.14
CA ALA A 720 -0.35 -32.40 34.23
C ALA A 720 -0.59 -31.33 33.15
N MET A 721 0.36 -30.44 32.93
CA MET A 721 0.27 -29.41 31.88
C MET A 721 0.26 -30.04 30.48
N ALA A 722 1.07 -31.08 30.24
CA ALA A 722 1.03 -31.83 28.99
C ALA A 722 -0.33 -32.51 28.76
N ALA A 723 -0.93 -33.08 29.80
CA ALA A 723 -2.27 -33.68 29.71
C ALA A 723 -3.36 -32.65 29.39
N LEU A 724 -3.30 -31.46 30.00
CA LEU A 724 -4.23 -30.36 29.71
C LEU A 724 -4.12 -29.86 28.26
N SER A 725 -2.90 -29.77 27.73
CA SER A 725 -2.68 -29.38 26.32
C SER A 725 -3.22 -30.38 25.30
N MET A 726 -3.51 -31.63 25.71
CA MET A 726 -4.12 -32.66 24.84
C MET A 726 -5.65 -32.81 25.01
N GLY A 727 -6.25 -32.13 25.98
CA GLY A 727 -7.68 -32.24 26.31
C GLY A 727 -8.55 -31.17 25.65
N THR A 728 -9.88 -31.33 25.73
CA THR A 728 -10.86 -30.30 25.32
C THR A 728 -11.36 -29.49 26.53
N GLY A 729 -11.84 -28.26 26.28
CA GLY A 729 -12.38 -27.36 27.31
C GLY A 729 -11.34 -26.98 28.36
N ASN A 730 -10.23 -26.38 27.92
CA ASN A 730 -9.08 -26.04 28.73
C ASN A 730 -9.02 -24.52 28.94
N ASP A 731 -9.73 -24.02 29.95
CA ASP A 731 -9.75 -22.61 30.35
C ASP A 731 -8.83 -22.35 31.57
N LEU A 732 -8.71 -21.07 31.98
CA LEU A 732 -7.86 -20.69 33.11
C LEU A 732 -8.30 -21.37 34.42
N ALA A 733 -9.61 -21.44 34.67
CA ALA A 733 -10.16 -22.08 35.86
C ALA A 733 -9.75 -23.56 35.99
N LYS A 734 -9.88 -24.33 34.92
CA LYS A 734 -9.52 -25.76 34.90
C LYS A 734 -8.01 -25.97 35.06
N ARG A 735 -7.19 -25.11 34.46
CA ARG A 735 -5.72 -25.16 34.64
C ARG A 735 -5.35 -24.94 36.10
N VAL A 736 -5.94 -23.91 36.72
CA VAL A 736 -5.69 -23.56 38.12
C VAL A 736 -6.19 -24.64 39.08
N ALA A 737 -7.38 -25.22 38.85
CA ALA A 737 -7.86 -26.37 39.61
C ALA A 737 -6.93 -27.59 39.50
N THR A 738 -6.34 -27.80 38.31
CA THR A 738 -5.36 -28.87 38.10
C THR A 738 -4.08 -28.60 38.89
N LEU A 739 -3.57 -27.36 38.91
CA LEU A 739 -2.41 -26.98 39.71
C LEU A 739 -2.67 -27.20 41.21
N ALA A 740 -3.86 -26.84 41.69
CA ALA A 740 -4.25 -27.05 43.08
C ALA A 740 -4.30 -28.54 43.50
N SER A 741 -4.49 -29.45 42.54
CA SER A 741 -4.46 -30.90 42.80
C SER A 741 -3.04 -31.49 42.96
N LEU A 742 -2.00 -30.71 42.66
CA LEU A 742 -0.61 -31.14 42.72
C LEU A 742 0.08 -30.59 43.98
N PRO A 743 1.07 -31.30 44.54
CA PRO A 743 1.80 -30.80 45.69
C PRO A 743 2.69 -29.60 45.32
N LEU A 744 2.90 -28.68 46.25
CA LEU A 744 3.89 -27.60 46.18
C LEU A 744 5.31 -28.17 46.29
N ILE A 745 6.28 -27.49 45.68
CA ILE A 745 7.70 -27.87 45.75
C ILE A 745 8.36 -27.49 47.08
N ASP A 746 7.81 -26.48 47.75
CA ASP A 746 8.28 -25.97 49.04
C ASP A 746 7.12 -25.31 49.80
N ASP A 747 7.32 -25.02 51.08
CA ASP A 747 6.35 -24.29 51.88
C ASP A 747 6.18 -22.83 51.39
N PRO A 748 4.94 -22.28 51.41
CA PRO A 748 4.70 -20.89 51.05
C PRO A 748 5.57 -19.91 51.89
N GLY A 749 6.25 -19.00 51.21
CA GLY A 749 7.16 -18.00 51.78
C GLY A 749 8.57 -18.49 52.10
N GLN A 750 8.90 -19.77 51.94
CA GLN A 750 10.23 -20.30 52.32
C GLN A 750 11.26 -20.19 51.21
N ARG A 751 10.82 -20.07 49.95
CA ARG A 751 11.72 -20.02 48.80
C ARG A 751 11.10 -19.23 47.67
N TRP A 752 11.92 -18.39 47.04
CA TRP A 752 11.57 -17.81 45.74
C TRP A 752 11.70 -18.87 44.65
N ASN A 753 10.61 -19.06 43.89
CA ASN A 753 10.58 -19.98 42.76
C ASN A 753 9.72 -19.43 41.63
N TYR A 754 10.35 -19.22 40.47
CA TYR A 754 9.64 -18.78 39.27
C TYR A 754 8.64 -19.85 38.82
N SER A 755 7.35 -19.50 38.76
CA SER A 755 6.26 -20.48 38.77
C SER A 755 4.94 -20.01 38.14
N PHE A 756 3.96 -20.92 38.04
CA PHE A 756 2.57 -20.61 37.64
C PHE A 756 1.83 -19.67 38.61
N SER A 757 2.48 -19.10 39.64
CA SER A 757 1.87 -18.14 40.56
C SER A 757 1.06 -17.06 39.85
N THR A 758 1.56 -16.51 38.75
CA THR A 758 0.87 -15.40 38.08
C THR A 758 -0.33 -15.84 37.25
N ASP A 759 -0.37 -17.08 36.74
CA ASP A 759 -1.59 -17.63 36.13
C ASP A 759 -2.66 -17.88 37.20
N VAL A 760 -2.25 -18.36 38.38
CA VAL A 760 -3.16 -18.46 39.55
C VAL A 760 -3.62 -17.08 40.00
N LEU A 761 -2.75 -16.06 39.97
CA LEU A 761 -3.11 -14.68 40.27
C LEU A 761 -4.11 -14.11 39.24
N GLY A 762 -3.95 -14.43 37.95
CA GLY A 762 -4.95 -14.10 36.93
C GLY A 762 -6.32 -14.70 37.26
N ARG A 763 -6.35 -15.94 37.77
CA ARG A 763 -7.61 -16.55 38.24
C ARG A 763 -8.16 -15.88 39.51
N VAL A 764 -7.29 -15.43 40.41
CA VAL A 764 -7.70 -14.62 41.56
C VAL A 764 -8.38 -13.34 41.09
N VAL A 765 -7.82 -12.65 40.08
CA VAL A 765 -8.45 -11.47 39.47
C VAL A 765 -9.83 -11.81 38.95
N GLU A 766 -9.99 -12.88 38.16
CA GLU A 766 -11.31 -13.27 37.64
C GLU A 766 -12.36 -13.53 38.74
N VAL A 767 -11.96 -14.20 39.82
CA VAL A 767 -12.86 -14.55 40.92
C VAL A 767 -13.23 -13.31 41.75
N ALA A 768 -12.24 -12.48 42.07
CA ALA A 768 -12.44 -11.29 42.88
C ALA A 768 -13.18 -10.19 42.11
N SER A 769 -12.94 -10.05 40.79
CA SER A 769 -13.61 -9.07 39.91
C SER A 769 -14.99 -9.53 39.45
N GLY A 770 -15.19 -10.82 39.21
CA GLY A 770 -16.37 -11.37 38.54
C GLY A 770 -16.33 -11.28 37.01
N GLU A 771 -15.20 -10.86 36.44
CA GLU A 771 -14.96 -10.66 35.00
C GLU A 771 -13.95 -11.67 34.47
N THR A 772 -13.94 -11.92 33.16
CA THR A 772 -12.85 -12.68 32.53
C THR A 772 -11.58 -11.83 32.48
N LEU A 773 -10.41 -12.47 32.47
CA LEU A 773 -9.13 -11.75 32.59
C LEU A 773 -8.90 -10.75 31.43
N ASP A 774 -9.33 -11.08 30.21
CA ASP A 774 -9.27 -10.23 29.03
C ASP A 774 -10.21 -9.02 29.14
N THR A 775 -11.42 -9.20 29.65
CA THR A 775 -12.36 -8.11 29.91
C THR A 775 -11.80 -7.15 30.95
N PHE A 776 -11.29 -7.68 32.07
CA PHE A 776 -10.71 -6.85 33.12
C PHE A 776 -9.50 -6.07 32.60
N PHE A 777 -8.58 -6.72 31.87
CA PHE A 777 -7.41 -6.03 31.33
C PHE A 777 -7.80 -4.93 30.34
N ARG A 778 -8.72 -5.23 29.41
CA ARG A 778 -9.20 -4.25 28.43
C ARG A 778 -9.82 -3.04 29.12
N GLU A 779 -10.82 -3.25 29.97
CA GLU A 779 -11.64 -2.16 30.53
C GLU A 779 -10.94 -1.39 31.66
N ARG A 780 -10.05 -2.05 32.40
CA ARG A 780 -9.44 -1.48 33.61
C ARG A 780 -7.99 -1.04 33.43
N ILE A 781 -7.33 -1.46 32.35
CA ILE A 781 -5.91 -1.14 32.10
C ILE A 781 -5.71 -0.62 30.68
N PHE A 782 -6.08 -1.38 29.64
CA PHE A 782 -5.70 -1.06 28.27
C PHE A 782 -6.48 0.12 27.69
N GLU A 783 -7.81 0.12 27.75
CA GLU A 783 -8.60 1.26 27.26
C GLU A 783 -8.32 2.54 28.05
N PRO A 784 -8.26 2.53 29.40
CA PRO A 784 -7.91 3.73 30.15
C PRO A 784 -6.52 4.27 29.84
N LEU A 785 -5.56 3.40 29.54
CA LEU A 785 -4.22 3.81 29.15
C LEU A 785 -4.06 3.99 27.64
N GLY A 786 -5.05 3.73 26.79
CA GLY A 786 -4.88 3.76 25.33
C GLY A 786 -3.83 2.75 24.84
N MET A 787 -3.96 1.48 25.21
CA MET A 787 -3.09 0.37 24.75
C MET A 787 -3.83 -0.49 23.72
N ASP A 788 -4.04 0.06 22.52
CA ASP A 788 -4.97 -0.48 21.50
C ASP A 788 -4.46 -1.74 20.76
N ASP A 789 -3.17 -2.02 20.87
CA ASP A 789 -2.49 -3.18 20.27
C ASP A 789 -2.14 -4.27 21.29
N THR A 790 -2.56 -4.08 22.55
CA THR A 790 -2.28 -5.02 23.64
C THR A 790 -3.46 -5.93 23.90
N GLY A 791 -3.24 -7.24 23.80
CA GLY A 791 -4.30 -8.21 24.01
C GLY A 791 -3.86 -9.67 24.05
N PHE A 792 -4.79 -10.55 24.41
CA PHE A 792 -4.60 -12.01 24.37
C PHE A 792 -4.73 -12.62 22.96
N GLN A 793 -5.14 -11.79 21.99
CA GLN A 793 -5.31 -12.13 20.59
C GLN A 793 -4.88 -10.91 19.77
N VAL A 794 -4.22 -11.15 18.64
CA VAL A 794 -3.96 -10.14 17.62
C VAL A 794 -5.17 -10.09 16.67
N PRO A 795 -5.84 -8.92 16.53
CA PRO A 795 -6.94 -8.74 15.60
C PRO A 795 -6.56 -9.06 14.15
N ALA A 796 -7.50 -9.55 13.35
CA ALA A 796 -7.23 -10.07 12.00
C ALA A 796 -6.65 -9.00 11.05
N ASP A 797 -7.03 -7.75 11.27
CA ASP A 797 -6.59 -6.52 10.61
C ASP A 797 -5.20 -6.02 11.06
N LYS A 798 -4.59 -6.65 12.07
CA LYS A 798 -3.26 -6.28 12.62
C LYS A 798 -2.23 -7.41 12.52
N VAL A 799 -2.59 -8.54 11.88
CA VAL A 799 -1.74 -9.75 11.79
C VAL A 799 -0.52 -9.54 10.90
N ASP A 800 -0.59 -8.64 9.94
CA ASP A 800 0.51 -8.25 9.05
C ASP A 800 1.68 -7.60 9.80
N ARG A 801 1.39 -6.86 10.87
CA ARG A 801 2.40 -6.31 11.80
C ARG A 801 2.80 -7.30 12.92
N PHE A 802 2.32 -8.55 12.92
CA PHE A 802 2.60 -9.50 14.00
C PHE A 802 3.88 -10.29 13.76
N ALA A 803 4.97 -9.89 14.42
CA ALA A 803 6.27 -10.49 14.23
C ALA A 803 6.29 -11.99 14.63
N ALA A 804 6.71 -12.89 13.73
CA ALA A 804 6.79 -14.32 14.03
C ALA A 804 7.90 -14.66 15.03
N MET A 805 7.63 -15.63 15.91
CA MET A 805 8.66 -16.28 16.74
C MET A 805 9.63 -17.07 15.87
N TYR A 806 10.94 -16.89 16.08
CA TYR A 806 12.00 -17.58 15.34
C TYR A 806 13.11 -18.12 16.24
N ARG A 807 13.91 -19.03 15.71
CA ARG A 807 15.07 -19.62 16.39
C ARG A 807 16.20 -19.85 15.42
N ARG A 808 17.41 -20.06 15.95
CA ARG A 808 18.53 -20.50 15.14
C ARG A 808 18.33 -21.96 14.72
N THR A 809 18.39 -22.22 13.42
CA THR A 809 18.33 -23.54 12.80
C THR A 809 19.68 -23.88 12.15
N ARG A 810 19.78 -25.08 11.56
CA ARG A 810 20.96 -25.48 10.76
C ARG A 810 21.15 -24.62 9.49
N ASP A 811 20.08 -24.02 9.00
CA ASP A 811 20.02 -23.28 7.72
C ASP A 811 20.00 -21.75 7.94
N GLY A 812 20.25 -21.29 9.19
CA GLY A 812 20.16 -19.88 9.59
C GLY A 812 19.03 -19.61 10.57
N LEU A 813 18.65 -18.34 10.73
CA LEU A 813 17.48 -17.94 11.52
C LEU A 813 16.20 -18.32 10.75
N GLY A 814 15.24 -18.95 11.43
CA GLY A 814 14.00 -19.40 10.80
C GLY A 814 12.84 -19.49 11.78
N PRO A 815 11.58 -19.44 11.31
CA PRO A 815 10.41 -19.37 12.17
C PRO A 815 10.23 -20.65 12.98
N THR A 816 9.63 -20.53 14.17
CA THR A 816 9.34 -21.65 15.09
C THR A 816 8.07 -22.41 14.71
N SER A 817 7.19 -21.78 13.91
CA SER A 817 5.93 -22.33 13.39
C SER A 817 5.79 -22.01 11.89
N PRO A 818 4.97 -22.77 11.14
CA PRO A 818 4.65 -22.44 9.76
C PRO A 818 3.92 -21.09 9.63
N PRO A 819 4.11 -20.36 8.51
CA PRO A 819 3.36 -19.12 8.24
C PRO A 819 1.84 -19.35 8.24
N GLY A 820 1.08 -18.44 8.88
CA GLY A 820 -0.39 -18.46 8.91
C GLY A 820 -1.04 -19.37 9.96
N ASP A 821 -0.28 -20.10 10.78
CA ASP A 821 -0.79 -20.98 11.85
C ASP A 821 -0.29 -20.55 13.23
N ASP A 822 -0.63 -19.31 13.63
CA ASP A 822 -0.26 -18.79 14.95
C ASP A 822 -1.44 -18.83 15.96
N PRO A 823 -1.22 -19.28 17.21
CA PRO A 823 -2.26 -19.29 18.24
C PRO A 823 -2.86 -17.91 18.58
N TYR A 824 -2.10 -16.83 18.41
CA TYR A 824 -2.55 -15.47 18.72
C TYR A 824 -3.48 -14.87 17.66
N THR A 825 -3.63 -15.48 16.48
CA THR A 825 -4.56 -15.00 15.44
C THR A 825 -5.96 -15.60 15.58
N ARG A 826 -6.24 -16.27 16.71
CA ARG A 826 -7.48 -16.97 17.01
C ARG A 826 -7.90 -16.68 18.45
N PRO A 827 -9.19 -16.83 18.79
CA PRO A 827 -9.62 -16.74 20.18
C PRO A 827 -8.78 -17.66 21.08
N PRO A 828 -8.20 -17.13 22.18
CA PRO A 828 -7.28 -17.87 23.01
C PRO A 828 -8.02 -19.03 23.69
N THR A 829 -7.39 -20.22 23.68
CA THR A 829 -7.97 -21.39 24.36
C THR A 829 -8.06 -21.19 25.88
N TRP A 830 -7.13 -20.42 26.44
CA TRP A 830 -7.11 -19.97 27.84
C TRP A 830 -6.35 -18.64 27.96
N LEU A 831 -6.71 -17.84 28.96
CA LEU A 831 -6.10 -16.53 29.22
C LEU A 831 -4.95 -16.68 30.23
N SER A 832 -3.71 -16.68 29.75
CA SER A 832 -2.53 -16.83 30.62
C SER A 832 -2.12 -15.50 31.25
N GLY A 833 -2.38 -15.31 32.55
CA GLY A 833 -1.81 -14.18 33.31
C GLY A 833 -0.28 -14.22 33.37
N GLY A 834 0.32 -15.39 33.16
CA GLY A 834 1.77 -15.56 33.13
C GLY A 834 2.44 -15.15 31.83
N GLY A 835 1.76 -15.13 30.67
CA GLY A 835 2.44 -14.87 29.40
C GLY A 835 1.55 -14.90 28.16
N GLY A 836 0.27 -14.55 28.30
CA GLY A 836 -0.71 -14.64 27.22
C GLY A 836 -0.83 -13.39 26.34
N LEU A 837 -0.12 -12.30 26.62
CA LEU A 837 -0.28 -11.05 25.88
C LEU A 837 0.69 -10.92 24.69
N ALA A 838 0.18 -10.29 23.64
CA ALA A 838 0.93 -9.58 22.62
C ALA A 838 0.76 -8.07 22.82
N SER A 839 1.72 -7.26 22.36
CA SER A 839 1.76 -5.80 22.54
C SER A 839 2.73 -5.16 21.54
N THR A 840 2.60 -3.85 21.33
CA THR A 840 3.61 -2.98 20.70
C THR A 840 4.47 -2.28 21.75
N ALA A 841 5.62 -1.74 21.32
CA ALA A 841 6.52 -0.97 22.18
C ALA A 841 5.85 0.28 22.75
N SER A 842 5.04 0.97 21.93
CA SER A 842 4.29 2.17 22.28
C SER A 842 3.25 1.90 23.37
N ASP A 843 2.42 0.88 23.20
CA ASP A 843 1.43 0.48 24.22
C ASP A 843 2.11 0.16 25.56
N TYR A 844 3.18 -0.63 25.50
CA TYR A 844 3.86 -1.07 26.71
C TYR A 844 4.67 0.05 27.37
N LEU A 845 5.08 1.07 26.60
CA LEU A 845 5.59 2.33 27.13
C LEU A 845 4.51 3.06 27.94
N ARG A 846 3.23 3.06 27.51
CA ARG A 846 2.12 3.71 28.26
C ARG A 846 1.92 3.03 29.61
N PHE A 847 1.91 1.70 29.63
CA PHE A 847 1.90 0.93 30.88
C PHE A 847 3.10 1.24 31.78
N SER A 848 4.30 1.31 31.20
CA SER A 848 5.54 1.52 31.94
C SER A 848 5.67 2.96 32.47
N GLN A 849 5.23 3.95 31.69
CA GLN A 849 5.23 5.35 32.08
C GLN A 849 4.18 5.63 33.16
N MET A 850 3.01 4.98 33.12
CA MET A 850 2.04 5.04 34.21
C MET A 850 2.67 4.57 35.54
N LEU A 851 3.47 3.52 35.52
CA LEU A 851 4.20 3.05 36.71
C LEU A 851 5.34 3.98 37.11
N LEU A 852 6.07 4.56 36.15
CA LEU A 852 7.09 5.57 36.43
C LEU A 852 6.48 6.82 37.08
N ASN A 853 5.30 7.24 36.61
CA ASN A 853 4.50 8.36 37.11
C ASN A 853 3.66 7.98 38.35
N GLU A 854 4.09 6.98 39.12
CA GLU A 854 3.48 6.62 40.40
C GLU A 854 1.97 6.29 40.31
N GLY A 855 1.57 5.64 39.22
CA GLY A 855 0.23 5.07 39.04
C GLY A 855 -0.73 5.89 38.18
N GLU A 856 -0.27 6.98 37.56
CA GLU A 856 -1.10 7.88 36.74
C GLU A 856 -0.44 8.23 35.40
N LEU A 857 -1.22 8.24 34.31
CA LEU A 857 -0.79 8.74 33.00
C LEU A 857 -1.96 9.47 32.34
N ASP A 858 -1.72 10.62 31.72
CA ASP A 858 -2.72 11.41 30.97
C ASP A 858 -4.01 11.71 31.77
N GLY A 859 -3.87 11.93 33.08
CA GLY A 859 -5.00 12.18 33.99
C GLY A 859 -5.79 10.93 34.38
N VAL A 860 -5.36 9.74 33.94
CA VAL A 860 -5.93 8.44 34.30
C VAL A 860 -5.07 7.80 35.38
N ARG A 861 -5.62 7.69 36.60
CA ARG A 861 -5.00 6.99 37.72
C ARG A 861 -5.49 5.55 37.81
N LEU A 862 -4.57 4.59 37.72
CA LEU A 862 -4.85 3.17 37.93
C LEU A 862 -4.47 2.70 39.33
N LEU A 863 -3.42 3.26 39.93
CA LEU A 863 -2.94 2.92 41.27
C LEU A 863 -2.55 4.19 42.03
N GLU A 864 -2.60 4.14 43.35
CA GLU A 864 -2.04 5.18 44.21
C GLU A 864 -0.50 5.09 44.25
N PRO A 865 0.20 6.22 44.47
CA PRO A 865 1.67 6.24 44.52
C PRO A 865 2.26 5.27 45.54
N GLU A 866 1.62 5.15 46.72
CA GLU A 866 2.05 4.23 47.76
C GLU A 866 1.94 2.76 47.35
N THR A 867 0.99 2.44 46.48
CA THR A 867 0.81 1.08 45.96
C THR A 867 1.88 0.76 44.93
N VAL A 868 2.22 1.69 44.04
CA VAL A 868 3.35 1.50 43.10
C VAL A 868 4.66 1.33 43.88
N ALA A 869 4.91 2.17 44.89
CA ALA A 869 6.08 2.02 45.77
C ALA A 869 6.09 0.69 46.54
N LEU A 870 4.93 0.20 46.96
CA LEU A 870 4.78 -1.13 47.56
C LEU A 870 5.10 -2.24 46.55
N MET A 871 4.71 -2.10 45.29
CA MET A 871 4.97 -3.09 44.25
C MET A 871 6.45 -3.19 43.88
N THR A 872 7.16 -2.05 43.86
CA THR A 872 8.51 -1.94 43.32
C THR A 872 9.63 -2.02 44.38
N ARG A 873 9.29 -2.13 45.67
CA ARG A 873 10.27 -2.45 46.72
C ARG A 873 10.52 -3.96 46.81
N ASN A 874 11.69 -4.36 47.31
CA ASN A 874 11.99 -5.77 47.54
C ASN A 874 11.19 -6.35 48.72
N HIS A 875 10.55 -7.51 48.52
CA HIS A 875 9.81 -8.25 49.56
C HIS A 875 10.48 -9.56 49.97
N LEU A 876 11.65 -9.88 49.40
CA LEU A 876 12.40 -11.08 49.74
C LEU A 876 13.47 -10.79 50.81
N PRO A 877 13.75 -11.74 51.71
CA PRO A 877 14.87 -11.60 52.62
C PRO A 877 16.21 -11.77 51.88
N ASP A 878 17.29 -11.26 52.46
CA ASP A 878 18.63 -11.22 51.84
C ASP A 878 19.12 -12.62 51.41
N GLU A 879 18.71 -13.67 52.10
CA GLU A 879 19.15 -15.05 51.79
C GLU A 879 18.53 -15.60 50.49
N MET A 880 17.48 -14.95 49.97
CA MET A 880 16.83 -15.30 48.71
C MET A 880 17.31 -14.45 47.52
N ILE A 881 18.30 -13.58 47.74
CA ILE A 881 18.90 -12.72 46.73
C ILE A 881 20.28 -13.30 46.35
N PRO A 882 20.61 -13.41 45.05
CA PRO A 882 19.79 -13.06 43.89
C PRO A 882 18.73 -14.11 43.55
N ILE A 883 17.59 -13.65 43.02
CA ILE A 883 16.45 -14.50 42.65
C ILE A 883 16.76 -15.51 41.54
N MET A 884 17.75 -15.24 40.70
CA MET A 884 18.25 -16.19 39.72
C MET A 884 19.78 -16.15 39.62
N PRO A 885 20.43 -17.31 39.35
CA PRO A 885 21.86 -17.34 39.06
C PRO A 885 22.23 -16.41 37.89
N GLY A 886 23.16 -15.48 38.13
CA GLY A 886 23.67 -14.56 37.11
C GLY A 886 22.98 -13.19 37.06
N LEU A 887 21.97 -12.93 37.90
CA LEU A 887 21.38 -11.60 38.13
C LEU A 887 21.90 -11.05 39.46
N ALA A 888 23.17 -10.61 39.50
CA ALA A 888 23.78 -10.11 40.74
C ALA A 888 22.88 -9.04 41.40
N ASP A 889 22.69 -9.18 42.70
CA ASP A 889 21.91 -8.27 43.55
C ASP A 889 20.43 -8.08 43.14
N ALA A 890 19.82 -8.95 42.32
CA ALA A 890 18.39 -8.83 41.97
C ALA A 890 17.46 -9.43 43.05
N GLY A 891 16.60 -8.58 43.63
CA GLY A 891 15.48 -8.97 44.50
C GLY A 891 14.16 -9.11 43.74
N PHE A 892 13.05 -9.23 44.47
CA PHE A 892 11.72 -9.33 43.86
C PHE A 892 10.67 -8.52 44.63
N GLY A 893 9.90 -7.75 43.86
CA GLY A 893 8.75 -6.98 44.34
C GLY A 893 7.44 -7.74 44.26
N LEU A 894 6.32 -7.01 44.22
CA LEU A 894 5.00 -7.57 43.92
C LEU A 894 4.75 -7.44 42.40
N GLY A 895 5.26 -8.42 41.65
CA GLY A 895 5.10 -8.48 40.19
C GLY A 895 6.30 -8.06 39.35
N PHE A 896 7.41 -7.65 39.98
CA PHE A 896 8.61 -7.14 39.30
C PHE A 896 9.91 -7.73 39.86
N ALA A 897 10.91 -7.93 39.01
CA ALA A 897 12.30 -8.00 39.48
C ALA A 897 12.76 -6.59 39.85
N VAL A 898 13.51 -6.45 40.95
CA VAL A 898 13.92 -5.15 41.48
C VAL A 898 15.41 -5.17 41.83
N ALA A 899 16.08 -4.03 41.76
CA ALA A 899 17.43 -3.89 42.28
C ALA A 899 17.43 -4.14 43.80
N GLY A 900 18.07 -5.22 44.24
CA GLY A 900 18.06 -5.69 45.62
C GLY A 900 18.84 -4.76 46.54
N GLY A 901 18.20 -4.35 47.63
CA GLY A 901 18.80 -3.52 48.68
C GLY A 901 18.55 -2.02 48.58
N GLU A 902 17.88 -1.56 47.52
CA GLU A 902 17.64 -0.13 47.29
C GLU A 902 16.16 0.17 47.04
N ASP A 903 15.48 0.78 48.03
CA ASP A 903 14.15 1.34 47.84
C ASP A 903 14.19 2.41 46.73
N GLY A 904 13.21 2.36 45.82
CA GLY A 904 13.13 3.24 44.66
C GLY A 904 14.24 3.02 43.61
N GLY A 905 14.88 1.85 43.59
CA GLY A 905 15.80 1.47 42.51
C GLY A 905 15.07 1.01 41.24
N ALA A 906 15.83 0.75 40.17
CA ALA A 906 15.28 0.26 38.92
C ALA A 906 14.60 -1.11 39.07
N TYR A 907 13.51 -1.31 38.33
CA TYR A 907 12.76 -2.56 38.29
C TYR A 907 12.43 -2.94 36.85
N TRP A 908 12.29 -4.24 36.59
CA TRP A 908 12.27 -4.76 35.22
C TRP A 908 11.55 -6.09 35.08
N TRP A 909 11.35 -6.48 33.83
CA TRP A 909 10.98 -7.83 33.45
C TRP A 909 11.59 -8.24 32.11
N SER A 910 11.75 -9.53 31.88
CA SER A 910 12.15 -10.10 30.58
C SER A 910 11.25 -11.25 30.15
N GLY A 911 11.13 -11.41 28.83
CA GLY A 911 10.27 -12.40 28.21
C GLY A 911 11.00 -13.43 27.38
N ILE A 912 10.41 -14.64 27.27
CA ILE A 912 11.06 -15.77 26.58
C ILE A 912 11.20 -15.56 25.07
N ALA A 913 10.44 -14.62 24.50
CA ALA A 913 10.61 -14.11 23.13
C ALA A 913 11.86 -13.23 22.97
N ASN A 914 12.67 -13.10 24.03
CA ASN A 914 13.83 -12.22 24.09
C ASN A 914 13.40 -10.74 23.95
N THR A 915 12.40 -10.40 24.78
CA THR A 915 11.89 -9.06 25.07
C THR A 915 12.36 -8.63 26.45
N TYR A 916 12.64 -7.34 26.63
CA TYR A 916 13.14 -6.77 27.89
C TYR A 916 12.68 -5.32 28.03
N PHE A 917 12.28 -4.93 29.24
CA PHE A 917 12.06 -3.53 29.61
C PHE A 917 12.53 -3.29 31.04
N TRP A 918 12.89 -2.04 31.36
CA TRP A 918 13.10 -1.59 32.72
C TRP A 918 12.60 -0.17 32.91
N ILE A 919 12.30 0.15 34.17
CA ILE A 919 11.91 1.47 34.63
C ILE A 919 12.88 1.86 35.74
N ASP A 920 13.45 3.05 35.65
CA ASP A 920 14.30 3.64 36.67
C ASP A 920 13.69 4.94 37.18
N PRO A 921 13.01 4.93 38.34
CA PRO A 921 12.40 6.13 38.92
C PRO A 921 13.39 7.22 39.30
N ARG A 922 14.66 6.89 39.55
CA ARG A 922 15.66 7.88 39.97
C ARG A 922 16.17 8.70 38.80
N GLU A 923 16.35 8.03 37.67
CA GLU A 923 16.80 8.66 36.44
C GLU A 923 15.65 9.09 35.54
N GLU A 924 14.40 8.78 35.95
CA GLU A 924 13.15 9.01 35.21
C GLU A 924 13.16 8.36 33.82
N ILE A 925 13.67 7.12 33.73
CA ILE A 925 13.85 6.38 32.47
C ILE A 925 12.84 5.25 32.35
N VAL A 926 12.27 5.10 31.16
CA VAL A 926 11.71 3.85 30.65
C VAL A 926 12.50 3.43 29.42
N ALA A 927 12.96 2.19 29.36
CA ALA A 927 13.66 1.70 28.18
C ALA A 927 13.41 0.21 27.93
N MET A 928 13.50 -0.19 26.67
CA MET A 928 13.16 -1.53 26.22
C MET A 928 13.91 -1.97 24.97
N ALA A 929 14.10 -3.28 24.84
CA ALA A 929 14.72 -3.94 23.69
C ALA A 929 14.04 -5.27 23.40
N TRP A 930 13.40 -5.40 22.23
CA TRP A 930 12.54 -6.53 21.88
C TRP A 930 12.99 -7.22 20.61
N THR A 931 12.86 -8.54 20.63
CA THR A 931 12.99 -9.41 19.46
C THR A 931 11.88 -10.47 19.53
N GLN A 932 11.89 -11.46 18.63
CA GLN A 932 11.08 -12.68 18.72
C GLN A 932 11.96 -13.94 18.68
N LEU A 933 13.20 -13.84 19.18
CA LEU A 933 14.20 -14.90 19.12
C LEU A 933 14.08 -15.87 20.31
N GLN A 934 14.09 -17.17 20.01
CA GLN A 934 14.15 -18.26 20.98
C GLN A 934 15.44 -19.10 20.81
N PRO A 935 16.10 -19.57 21.89
CA PRO A 935 15.77 -19.33 23.31
C PRO A 935 16.14 -17.93 23.81
N PHE A 936 15.50 -17.50 24.90
CA PHE A 936 15.85 -16.29 25.66
C PHE A 936 17.35 -16.22 25.96
N GLY A 937 17.92 -15.00 25.87
CA GLY A 937 19.33 -14.76 26.14
C GLY A 937 20.27 -15.15 24.99
N ALA A 938 19.75 -15.64 23.86
CA ALA A 938 20.53 -15.88 22.65
C ALA A 938 21.11 -14.57 22.07
N ALA A 939 20.42 -13.44 22.24
CA ALA A 939 20.97 -12.10 22.06
C ALA A 939 21.01 -11.38 23.43
N PRO A 940 22.17 -10.88 23.88
CA PRO A 940 22.32 -10.30 25.22
C PRO A 940 21.86 -8.83 25.26
N LEU A 941 20.60 -8.57 24.94
CA LEU A 941 20.05 -7.21 24.77
C LEU A 941 20.17 -6.36 26.03
N ASP A 942 19.84 -6.93 27.19
CA ASP A 942 19.92 -6.29 28.50
C ASP A 942 21.34 -5.82 28.84
N ARG A 943 22.35 -6.63 28.48
CA ARG A 943 23.77 -6.35 28.75
C ARG A 943 24.38 -5.33 27.79
N ILE A 944 23.73 -5.05 26.67
CA ILE A 944 24.20 -4.11 25.64
C ILE A 944 23.49 -2.77 25.79
N LEU A 945 22.16 -2.77 25.81
CA LEU A 945 21.38 -1.53 25.78
C LEU A 945 21.54 -0.74 27.08
N ARG A 946 21.48 -1.42 28.24
CA ARG A 946 21.46 -0.74 29.53
C ARG A 946 22.71 0.12 29.77
N PRO A 947 23.96 -0.38 29.60
CA PRO A 947 25.15 0.47 29.73
C PRO A 947 25.15 1.70 28.82
N ILE A 948 24.73 1.54 27.56
CA ILE A 948 24.67 2.65 26.60
C ILE A 948 23.72 3.74 27.07
N VAL A 949 22.52 3.36 27.54
CA VAL A 949 21.52 4.31 28.02
C VAL A 949 22.01 5.10 29.24
N TYR A 950 22.63 4.45 30.22
CA TYR A 950 23.16 5.15 31.41
C TYR A 950 24.41 5.99 31.09
N GLU A 951 25.30 5.53 30.20
CA GLU A 951 26.47 6.31 29.77
C GLU A 951 26.08 7.56 28.96
N ALA A 952 24.87 7.58 28.39
CA ALA A 952 24.35 8.73 27.66
C ALA A 952 23.79 9.84 28.58
N ILE A 953 23.63 9.64 29.89
CA ILE A 953 23.15 10.69 30.80
C ILE A 953 24.25 11.75 30.98
N ILE A 954 23.93 13.03 30.72
CA ILE A 954 24.89 14.14 30.73
C ILE A 954 24.59 15.25 31.74
N ASP A 955 23.38 15.30 32.28
CA ASP A 955 23.04 16.15 33.42
C ASP A 955 23.52 15.49 34.72
N GLY A 956 24.80 15.71 35.04
CA GLY A 956 25.41 15.17 36.24
C GLY A 956 24.84 15.74 37.54
N ASN A 957 24.60 14.83 38.49
CA ASN A 957 24.53 14.97 39.96
C ASN A 957 24.95 16.33 40.58
#